data_AF-A0AAE1Q081-F1
#
_entry.id   AF-A0AAE1Q081-F1
#
_cell.length_a   1.000
_cell.length_b   1.000
_cell.length_c   1.000
_cell.angle_alpha   90.00
_cell.angle_beta   90.00
_cell.angle_gamma   90.00
#
_symmetry.space_group_name_H-M   'P 1'
#
loop_
_entity.id
_entity.type
_entity.pdbx_description
1 polymer ?
#
loop_
_entity_poly.entity_id
_entity_poly.type
_entity_poly.pdbx_seq_one_letter_code
_entity_poly.pdbx_strand_id
1 'polypeptide(L)'
;MVNEVWKRTMEPAHLVEKLVCRVRTGDVEGLKSILDHTTFTGDSLDSILLPPDDPECPEASLMVLAAGKGYTDIVRVLQRAGLAADARGHFLYTPLQAAAHRGHHRAMEALLPGQPNLDAGDKYGVTALHLAARRGWVSCAQVLVKAGANLDARDTAMRTPLHHAIVSHSTPVLKLLLDSGCDSTALESTSFTPMHIAGLVGNEEAIQELSTSGQSMEETDNAGMTPEEVAQVWGRHNTAWLLHKMTSTTLRKPTASHSLLRRSWKDYESEGNKTINWVREENTFFLEANVPENRDGYYQDQNGWTALHWAAHLRLDNMVRTLAGPCGIFLNVVTYASQTPADLAQMSGHQLLSQWLSSSCESEEVEDEAMLYRKLLLVISGGDDVKAASRLLHQGASLLPVADLHSNALVLAITCNRPRIVSLLVAAGAPITTRIGGLSLLQVAWTSPDVTIRVKAQITRHYLHMLEAEMQQVGPPDGDLHRGIQWMIKELRGDHPRCVSWPLEQHASLTDLMTAAAIYCCPVTAAFLRQSGAKAFLQDATGTTPLHAALDNRHWDMARVLVRDLGACLYVPDSRGRSPLDLLPKYMRREEEMSLYYRERRQLEDIQQGMKDKEDQQRVLEVTDIYDYLFNLYKSGDVKPEISPPHSETLLYALMLAAQRGLLHLTYLLVVVGGLDGAHVVVDATHDSCPLHQAASHGNLGCVALLLALGAPTHQQDRYGHTAGHLAAMFGHKATFKQLQGVDWEYEPRCRAGTTPSEINHNFRDYLRIFGKQTVDLEQHTLCNKPSKGIQAIFRSLDLKTFLAELSKITVDFKQNEAKEVKDIILKEIQIIVDEVSKLNGFYKGELVIVGSTSDGTRLYAPDEYDINLVLSNIPGVSVEIEEQEKTRVALTGHSCQVKVVSSHPNLQRNILIKEFSCLVQSCLRTHTTSDSRLSLVPPGVTMTQMGVALAFAWQGCKYPLLLIGVDLVPVLSVPWPPRVFRPLLTPPNITQVYLSNVGEGDWRCSFAKAEADVLSGLTKEERQVYLVLKALLSTLKAEPWMPREVKDNFTWWDSRRWKIMVPAGFAMKNAFLKRLEQKRYEEQLDCKRYQNQEDWKQDNHLVCKLVCKPDNEQLNCKKDVDQSDCKQDHGCLDWTAMKHAVIGLLRDMCMTFQDPETGLESLVPAKIYAYFGGEFERPKIGEGAPEIIKILEEDW
;
A
#
# COMPACT_ATOMS: atom_id res chain seq x y z
N MET A 1 -62.51 -37.43 -76.10
CA MET A 1 -61.77 -38.70 -76.05
C MET A 1 -60.42 -38.60 -75.30
N VAL A 2 -60.20 -37.63 -74.38
CA VAL A 2 -58.90 -37.52 -73.64
C VAL A 2 -59.05 -37.54 -72.10
N ASN A 3 -60.27 -37.49 -71.55
CA ASN A 3 -60.48 -37.41 -70.09
C ASN A 3 -60.91 -38.74 -69.40
N GLU A 4 -60.87 -39.88 -70.07
CA GLU A 4 -61.28 -41.18 -69.48
C GLU A 4 -60.14 -42.18 -69.20
N VAL A 5 -58.87 -41.81 -69.42
CA VAL A 5 -57.73 -42.73 -69.24
C VAL A 5 -57.04 -42.60 -67.86
N TRP A 6 -57.37 -41.57 -67.07
CA TRP A 6 -56.73 -41.32 -65.76
C TRP A 6 -57.42 -42.00 -64.57
N LYS A 7 -58.33 -42.98 -64.81
CA LYS A 7 -58.97 -43.79 -63.76
C LYS A 7 -58.37 -45.21 -63.59
N ARG A 8 -57.15 -45.46 -64.08
CA ARG A 8 -56.41 -46.67 -63.74
C ARG A 8 -55.44 -46.36 -62.60
N THR A 9 -55.73 -46.96 -61.45
CA THR A 9 -54.86 -47.11 -60.28
C THR A 9 -53.39 -47.19 -60.68
N MET A 10 -52.64 -46.11 -60.45
CA MET A 10 -51.17 -46.18 -60.41
C MET A 10 -50.82 -47.15 -59.28
N GLU A 11 -49.97 -48.15 -59.54
CA GLU A 11 -49.42 -48.95 -58.45
C GLU A 11 -48.75 -48.00 -57.44
N PRO A 12 -49.02 -48.16 -56.13
CA PRO A 12 -48.47 -47.27 -55.10
C PRO A 12 -46.96 -47.10 -55.22
N ALA A 13 -46.23 -48.16 -55.57
CA ALA A 13 -44.78 -48.14 -55.75
C ALA A 13 -44.28 -47.16 -56.84
N HIS A 14 -44.97 -47.09 -57.99
CA HIS A 14 -44.54 -46.23 -59.10
C HIS A 14 -44.89 -44.75 -58.87
N LEU A 15 -45.92 -44.48 -58.05
CA LEU A 15 -46.26 -43.13 -57.60
C LEU A 15 -45.25 -42.63 -56.56
N VAL A 16 -44.85 -43.51 -55.63
CA VAL A 16 -43.79 -43.24 -54.64
C VAL A 16 -42.46 -42.93 -55.34
N GLU A 17 -42.02 -43.73 -56.30
CA GLU A 17 -40.78 -43.46 -57.05
C GLU A 17 -40.80 -42.10 -57.76
N LYS A 18 -41.93 -41.71 -58.36
CA LYS A 18 -42.06 -40.40 -59.00
C LYS A 18 -42.05 -39.25 -57.98
N LEU A 19 -42.74 -39.39 -56.85
CA LEU A 19 -42.73 -38.38 -55.78
C LEU A 19 -41.32 -38.21 -55.20
N VAL A 20 -40.63 -39.31 -54.89
CA VAL A 20 -39.24 -39.33 -54.42
C VAL A 20 -38.32 -38.67 -55.45
N CYS A 21 -38.46 -39.00 -56.73
CA CYS A 21 -37.66 -38.42 -57.81
C CYS A 21 -37.86 -36.90 -57.90
N ARG A 22 -39.10 -36.39 -57.84
CA ARG A 22 -39.39 -34.94 -57.90
C ARG A 22 -38.86 -34.19 -56.68
N VAL A 23 -38.96 -34.78 -55.49
CA VAL A 23 -38.35 -34.21 -54.28
C VAL A 23 -36.82 -34.18 -54.39
N ARG A 24 -36.19 -35.23 -54.92
CA ARG A 24 -34.73 -35.26 -55.15
C ARG A 24 -34.26 -34.22 -56.17
N THR A 25 -35.03 -33.98 -57.23
CA THR A 25 -34.67 -33.01 -58.27
C THR A 25 -35.06 -31.57 -57.94
N GLY A 26 -35.77 -31.33 -56.84
CA GLY A 26 -36.22 -29.98 -56.46
C GLY A 26 -37.38 -29.43 -57.32
N ASP A 27 -38.13 -30.29 -58.02
CA ASP A 27 -39.16 -29.88 -58.98
C ASP A 27 -40.51 -29.61 -58.28
N VAL A 28 -40.74 -28.33 -57.96
CA VAL A 28 -41.94 -27.86 -57.23
C VAL A 28 -43.21 -27.97 -58.07
N GLU A 29 -43.17 -27.64 -59.36
CA GLU A 29 -44.37 -27.65 -60.21
C GLU A 29 -44.80 -29.07 -60.57
N GLY A 30 -43.84 -29.95 -60.86
CA GLY A 30 -44.09 -31.38 -61.05
C GLY A 30 -44.65 -32.05 -59.80
N LEU A 31 -44.17 -31.67 -58.61
CA LEU A 31 -44.70 -32.18 -57.34
C LEU A 31 -46.15 -31.72 -57.09
N LYS A 32 -46.46 -30.44 -57.30
CA LYS A 32 -47.82 -29.90 -57.15
C LYS A 32 -48.81 -30.56 -58.10
N SER A 33 -48.44 -30.71 -59.38
CA SER A 33 -49.29 -31.37 -60.38
C SER A 33 -49.62 -32.81 -59.98
N ILE A 34 -48.67 -33.54 -59.40
CA ILE A 34 -48.91 -34.91 -58.92
C ILE A 34 -49.85 -34.90 -57.70
N LEU A 35 -49.61 -34.02 -56.72
CA LEU A 35 -50.39 -33.94 -55.48
C LEU A 35 -51.84 -33.44 -55.71
N ASP A 36 -52.07 -32.50 -56.63
CA ASP A 36 -53.39 -31.94 -56.94
C ASP A 36 -54.30 -32.94 -57.70
N HIS A 37 -53.71 -33.90 -58.43
CA HIS A 37 -54.44 -34.90 -59.23
C HIS A 37 -54.74 -36.21 -58.48
N THR A 38 -54.27 -36.37 -57.24
CA THR A 38 -54.41 -37.60 -56.45
C THR A 38 -55.15 -37.32 -55.14
N THR A 39 -56.32 -37.94 -54.93
CA THR A 39 -57.02 -37.88 -53.63
C THR A 39 -56.38 -38.86 -52.65
N PHE A 40 -55.40 -38.39 -51.87
CA PHE A 40 -54.88 -39.16 -50.75
C PHE A 40 -55.73 -38.90 -49.49
N THR A 41 -56.17 -39.97 -48.82
CA THR A 41 -56.60 -39.88 -47.42
C THR A 41 -55.38 -39.64 -46.56
N GLY A 42 -55.45 -38.71 -45.60
CA GLY A 42 -54.29 -38.19 -44.83
C GLY A 42 -53.34 -39.25 -44.25
N ASP A 43 -53.86 -40.43 -43.89
CA ASP A 43 -53.06 -41.52 -43.31
C ASP A 43 -52.14 -42.25 -44.32
N SER A 44 -52.30 -42.02 -45.63
CA SER A 44 -51.57 -42.78 -46.67
C SER A 44 -50.19 -42.21 -47.02
N LEU A 45 -49.97 -40.89 -46.96
CA LEU A 45 -48.68 -40.27 -47.35
C LEU A 45 -47.61 -40.37 -46.27
N ASP A 46 -48.00 -40.30 -44.99
CA ASP A 46 -47.05 -40.42 -43.88
C ASP A 46 -46.43 -41.82 -43.78
N SER A 47 -47.09 -42.85 -44.33
CA SER A 47 -46.60 -44.24 -44.40
C SER A 47 -45.57 -44.50 -45.52
N ILE A 48 -45.33 -43.53 -46.40
CA ILE A 48 -44.40 -43.65 -47.53
C ILE A 48 -42.99 -43.34 -47.06
N LEU A 49 -42.20 -44.38 -46.82
CA LEU A 49 -40.77 -44.29 -46.51
C LEU A 49 -39.92 -44.53 -47.77
N LEU A 50 -38.76 -43.88 -47.81
CA LEU A 50 -37.72 -44.16 -48.81
C LEU A 50 -37.24 -45.61 -48.70
N PRO A 51 -36.74 -46.22 -49.79
CA PRO A 51 -36.20 -47.57 -49.75
C PRO A 51 -35.07 -47.72 -48.70
N PRO A 52 -34.91 -48.90 -48.09
CA PRO A 52 -33.83 -49.16 -47.13
C PRO A 52 -32.41 -49.06 -47.74
N ASP A 53 -32.30 -49.17 -49.07
CA ASP A 53 -31.03 -49.01 -49.81
C ASP A 53 -30.83 -47.59 -50.37
N ASP A 54 -31.60 -46.59 -49.90
CA ASP A 54 -31.45 -45.20 -50.33
C ASP A 54 -30.07 -44.63 -49.94
N PRO A 55 -29.29 -44.09 -50.89
CA PRO A 55 -27.91 -43.65 -50.63
C PRO A 55 -27.80 -42.40 -49.76
N GLU A 56 -28.88 -41.64 -49.56
CA GLU A 56 -28.85 -40.39 -48.79
C GLU A 56 -29.50 -40.52 -47.41
N CYS A 57 -30.66 -41.16 -47.32
CA CYS A 57 -31.41 -41.36 -46.06
C CYS A 57 -32.31 -42.62 -46.15
N PRO A 58 -31.83 -43.81 -45.72
CA PRO A 58 -32.63 -45.05 -45.78
C PRO A 58 -33.85 -44.98 -44.86
N GLU A 59 -35.00 -45.45 -45.34
CA GLU A 59 -36.28 -45.48 -44.59
C GLU A 59 -36.72 -44.12 -44.01
N ALA A 60 -36.31 -43.00 -44.62
CA ALA A 60 -36.74 -41.67 -44.20
C ALA A 60 -38.01 -41.21 -44.92
N SER A 61 -38.77 -40.32 -44.29
CA SER A 61 -39.93 -39.66 -44.92
C SER A 61 -39.49 -38.68 -46.01
N LEU A 62 -40.35 -38.46 -47.01
CA LEU A 62 -40.18 -37.41 -48.03
C LEU A 62 -39.95 -36.01 -47.41
N MET A 63 -40.54 -35.74 -46.24
CA MET A 63 -40.34 -34.49 -45.50
C MET A 63 -38.91 -34.35 -44.97
N VAL A 64 -38.29 -35.44 -44.48
CA VAL A 64 -36.90 -35.46 -44.01
C VAL A 64 -35.94 -35.20 -45.15
N LEU A 65 -36.18 -35.80 -46.32
CA LEU A 65 -35.37 -35.58 -47.52
C LEU A 65 -35.45 -34.14 -48.02
N ALA A 66 -36.65 -33.57 -48.12
CA ALA A 66 -36.85 -32.18 -48.54
C ALA A 66 -36.20 -31.18 -47.58
N ALA A 67 -36.35 -31.40 -46.26
CA ALA A 67 -35.75 -30.57 -45.23
C ALA A 67 -34.22 -30.69 -45.20
N GLY A 68 -33.68 -31.90 -45.33
CA GLY A 68 -32.24 -32.17 -45.39
C GLY A 68 -31.54 -31.64 -46.64
N LYS A 69 -32.29 -31.37 -47.73
CA LYS A 69 -31.79 -30.70 -48.95
C LYS A 69 -32.01 -29.18 -48.95
N GLY A 70 -32.80 -28.67 -48.01
CA GLY A 70 -33.12 -27.25 -47.90
C GLY A 70 -34.18 -26.74 -48.88
N TYR A 71 -34.99 -27.62 -49.48
CA TYR A 71 -36.02 -27.24 -50.45
C TYR A 71 -37.27 -26.65 -49.77
N THR A 72 -37.19 -25.36 -49.45
CA THR A 72 -38.22 -24.59 -48.72
C THR A 72 -39.60 -24.65 -49.36
N ASP A 73 -39.68 -24.53 -50.68
CA ASP A 73 -40.97 -24.51 -51.39
C ASP A 73 -41.59 -25.90 -51.47
N ILE A 74 -40.77 -26.95 -51.53
CA ILE A 74 -41.22 -28.34 -51.44
C ILE A 74 -41.74 -28.65 -50.04
N VAL A 75 -41.03 -28.23 -48.99
CA VAL A 75 -41.48 -28.39 -47.59
C VAL A 75 -42.87 -27.77 -47.40
N ARG A 76 -43.11 -26.56 -47.92
CA ARG A 76 -44.44 -25.90 -47.85
C ARG A 76 -45.52 -26.66 -48.63
N VAL A 77 -45.18 -27.21 -49.79
CA VAL A 77 -46.13 -28.00 -50.60
C VAL A 77 -46.48 -29.31 -49.90
N LEU A 78 -45.49 -30.00 -49.32
CA LEU A 78 -45.69 -31.24 -48.58
C LEU A 78 -46.52 -31.01 -47.30
N GLN A 79 -46.30 -29.92 -46.58
CA GLN A 79 -47.13 -29.56 -45.41
C GLN A 79 -48.58 -29.26 -45.80
N ARG A 80 -48.82 -28.55 -46.92
CA ARG A 80 -50.19 -28.30 -47.43
C ARG A 80 -50.89 -29.58 -47.87
N ALA A 81 -50.12 -30.58 -48.30
CA ALA A 81 -50.61 -31.92 -48.61
C ALA A 81 -50.88 -32.78 -47.37
N GLY A 82 -50.65 -32.26 -46.15
CA GLY A 82 -51.01 -32.91 -44.89
C GLY A 82 -49.93 -33.80 -44.29
N LEU A 83 -48.69 -33.79 -44.79
CA LEU A 83 -47.60 -34.56 -44.18
C LEU A 83 -47.20 -33.98 -42.81
N ALA A 84 -47.02 -34.86 -41.83
CA ALA A 84 -46.61 -34.45 -40.49
C ALA A 84 -45.22 -33.77 -40.50
N ALA A 85 -45.13 -32.59 -39.87
CA ALA A 85 -43.86 -31.87 -39.71
C ALA A 85 -42.84 -32.63 -38.84
N ASP A 86 -43.33 -33.58 -38.03
CA ASP A 86 -42.55 -34.48 -37.16
C ASP A 86 -42.40 -35.90 -37.72
N ALA A 87 -42.68 -36.12 -39.01
CA ALA A 87 -42.57 -37.45 -39.61
C ALA A 87 -41.19 -38.07 -39.35
N ARG A 88 -41.15 -39.10 -38.50
CA ARG A 88 -39.91 -39.76 -38.06
C ARG A 88 -39.51 -40.84 -39.07
N GLY A 89 -38.28 -40.78 -39.56
CA GLY A 89 -37.65 -41.90 -40.26
C GLY A 89 -36.99 -42.90 -39.29
N HIS A 90 -36.17 -43.81 -39.82
CA HIS A 90 -35.32 -44.69 -39.02
C HIS A 90 -34.35 -43.88 -38.11
N PHE A 91 -34.09 -44.36 -36.88
CA PHE A 91 -33.39 -43.67 -35.77
C PHE A 91 -34.09 -42.46 -35.12
N LEU A 92 -35.39 -42.27 -35.36
CA LEU A 92 -36.20 -41.15 -34.84
C LEU A 92 -35.74 -39.77 -35.34
N TYR A 93 -35.04 -39.73 -36.48
CA TYR A 93 -34.47 -38.51 -37.03
C TYR A 93 -35.57 -37.64 -37.67
N THR A 94 -35.78 -36.42 -37.16
CA THR A 94 -36.88 -35.52 -37.60
C THR A 94 -36.47 -34.64 -38.78
N PRO A 95 -37.43 -34.12 -39.57
CA PRO A 95 -37.14 -33.15 -40.63
C PRO A 95 -36.42 -31.91 -40.10
N LEU A 96 -36.75 -31.49 -38.88
CA LEU A 96 -36.11 -30.35 -38.20
C LEU A 96 -34.64 -30.66 -37.85
N GLN A 97 -34.34 -31.86 -37.35
CA GLN A 97 -32.96 -32.29 -37.11
C GLN A 97 -32.15 -32.42 -38.41
N ALA A 98 -32.76 -32.91 -39.50
CA ALA A 98 -32.11 -33.00 -40.80
C ALA A 98 -31.75 -31.63 -41.37
N ALA A 99 -32.66 -30.66 -41.29
CA ALA A 99 -32.39 -29.28 -41.69
C ALA A 99 -31.33 -28.61 -40.80
N ALA A 100 -31.41 -28.82 -39.47
CA ALA A 100 -30.44 -28.27 -38.51
C ALA A 100 -29.02 -28.85 -38.70
N HIS A 101 -28.89 -30.15 -38.99
CA HIS A 101 -27.59 -30.79 -39.23
C HIS A 101 -26.91 -30.30 -40.51
N ARG A 102 -27.70 -29.99 -41.54
CA ARG A 102 -27.22 -29.54 -42.86
C ARG A 102 -27.15 -28.01 -43.01
N GLY A 103 -27.58 -27.23 -42.01
CA GLY A 103 -27.50 -25.77 -42.00
C GLY A 103 -28.63 -25.04 -42.74
N HIS A 104 -29.76 -25.71 -43.01
CA HIS A 104 -30.85 -25.19 -43.83
C HIS A 104 -31.90 -24.41 -43.02
N HIS A 105 -31.52 -23.28 -42.43
CA HIS A 105 -32.39 -22.46 -41.57
C HIS A 105 -33.72 -22.05 -42.22
N ARG A 106 -33.76 -21.71 -43.52
CA ARG A 106 -35.01 -21.37 -44.21
C ARG A 106 -35.99 -22.54 -44.30
N ALA A 107 -35.47 -23.77 -44.44
CA ALA A 107 -36.32 -24.96 -44.41
C ALA A 107 -36.86 -25.21 -43.00
N MET A 108 -36.09 -24.88 -41.95
CA MET A 108 -36.58 -24.92 -40.57
C MET A 108 -37.70 -23.90 -40.34
N GLU A 109 -37.54 -22.65 -40.79
CA GLU A 109 -38.60 -21.63 -40.74
C GLU A 109 -39.87 -22.07 -41.47
N ALA A 110 -39.72 -22.79 -42.60
CA ALA A 110 -40.85 -23.37 -43.32
C ALA A 110 -41.49 -24.56 -42.58
N LEU A 111 -40.75 -25.28 -41.72
CA LEU A 111 -41.29 -26.39 -40.92
C LEU A 111 -42.08 -25.92 -39.69
N LEU A 112 -41.70 -24.79 -39.07
CA LEU A 112 -42.30 -24.29 -37.82
C LEU A 112 -43.83 -24.12 -37.83
N PRO A 113 -44.51 -23.68 -38.91
CA PRO A 113 -45.96 -23.58 -38.95
C PRO A 113 -46.70 -24.90 -38.70
N GLY A 114 -46.03 -26.04 -38.95
CA GLY A 114 -46.56 -27.37 -38.66
C GLY A 114 -46.44 -27.81 -37.19
N GLN A 115 -46.00 -26.91 -36.31
CA GLN A 115 -45.75 -27.14 -34.88
C GLN A 115 -44.92 -28.40 -34.58
N PRO A 116 -43.74 -28.57 -35.21
CA PRO A 116 -42.88 -29.71 -34.92
C PRO A 116 -42.36 -29.66 -33.48
N ASN A 117 -42.16 -30.81 -32.85
CA ASN A 117 -41.52 -30.92 -31.55
C ASN A 117 -40.03 -30.54 -31.66
N LEU A 118 -39.70 -29.33 -31.21
CA LEU A 118 -38.36 -28.75 -31.26
C LEU A 118 -37.33 -29.55 -30.43
N ASP A 119 -37.82 -30.23 -29.38
CA ASP A 119 -37.02 -30.96 -28.41
C ASP A 119 -37.05 -32.47 -28.66
N ALA A 120 -37.56 -32.90 -29.82
CA ALA A 120 -37.45 -34.28 -30.24
C ALA A 120 -35.96 -34.69 -30.29
N GLY A 121 -35.59 -35.64 -29.45
CA GLY A 121 -34.29 -36.29 -29.45
C GLY A 121 -34.26 -37.47 -30.42
N ASP A 122 -33.11 -37.71 -31.05
CA ASP A 122 -32.84 -38.99 -31.71
C ASP A 122 -32.67 -40.11 -30.66
N LYS A 123 -32.29 -41.32 -31.09
CA LYS A 123 -32.00 -42.45 -30.19
C LYS A 123 -30.92 -42.18 -29.11
N TYR A 124 -30.15 -41.10 -29.24
CA TYR A 124 -29.12 -40.69 -28.28
C TYR A 124 -29.52 -39.42 -27.50
N GLY A 125 -30.77 -38.96 -27.61
CA GLY A 125 -31.26 -37.74 -26.98
C GLY A 125 -30.76 -36.46 -27.66
N VAL A 126 -30.18 -36.55 -28.86
CA VAL A 126 -29.63 -35.38 -29.56
C VAL A 126 -30.77 -34.62 -30.25
N THR A 127 -30.98 -33.37 -29.85
CA THR A 127 -32.01 -32.48 -30.41
C THR A 127 -31.51 -31.70 -31.64
N ALA A 128 -32.41 -31.01 -32.34
CA ALA A 128 -32.03 -30.13 -33.45
C ALA A 128 -31.04 -29.03 -33.00
N LEU A 129 -31.16 -28.53 -31.77
CA LEU A 129 -30.27 -27.50 -31.21
C LEU A 129 -28.86 -28.05 -30.94
N HIS A 130 -28.75 -29.30 -30.46
CA HIS A 130 -27.45 -29.98 -30.35
C HIS A 130 -26.75 -30.11 -31.71
N LEU A 131 -27.48 -30.48 -32.77
CA LEU A 131 -26.92 -30.63 -34.11
C LEU A 131 -26.47 -29.30 -34.70
N ALA A 132 -27.25 -28.23 -34.48
CA ALA A 132 -26.88 -26.88 -34.88
C ALA A 132 -25.62 -26.40 -34.12
N ALA A 133 -25.55 -26.63 -32.80
CA ALA A 133 -24.40 -26.29 -31.98
C ALA A 133 -23.13 -27.08 -32.36
N ARG A 134 -23.25 -28.40 -32.53
CA ARG A 134 -22.13 -29.28 -32.93
C ARG A 134 -21.54 -28.92 -34.30
N ARG A 135 -22.36 -28.40 -35.21
CA ARG A 135 -21.94 -27.98 -36.56
C ARG A 135 -21.61 -26.49 -36.67
N GLY A 136 -21.84 -25.71 -35.61
CA GLY A 136 -21.66 -24.26 -35.61
C GLY A 136 -22.64 -23.49 -36.50
N TRP A 137 -23.82 -24.03 -36.80
CA TRP A 137 -24.82 -23.39 -37.66
C TRP A 137 -25.62 -22.31 -36.91
N VAL A 138 -25.04 -21.11 -36.81
CA VAL A 138 -25.61 -19.96 -36.08
C VAL A 138 -27.04 -19.64 -36.49
N SER A 139 -27.33 -19.54 -37.79
CA SER A 139 -28.69 -19.20 -38.26
C SER A 139 -29.71 -20.28 -37.90
N CYS A 140 -29.32 -21.55 -37.86
CA CYS A 140 -30.21 -22.64 -37.43
C CYS A 140 -30.44 -22.59 -35.91
N ALA A 141 -29.38 -22.34 -35.13
CA ALA A 141 -29.49 -22.14 -33.69
C ALA A 141 -30.40 -20.93 -33.36
N GLN A 142 -30.27 -19.81 -34.08
CA GLN A 142 -31.13 -18.64 -33.90
C GLN A 142 -32.61 -18.95 -34.17
N VAL A 143 -32.91 -19.71 -35.22
CA VAL A 143 -34.29 -20.12 -35.54
C VAL A 143 -34.86 -20.98 -34.41
N LEU A 144 -34.09 -21.93 -33.88
CA LEU A 144 -34.52 -22.82 -32.80
C LEU A 144 -34.71 -22.10 -31.46
N VAL A 145 -33.76 -21.23 -31.10
CA VAL A 145 -33.84 -20.40 -29.89
C VAL A 145 -35.07 -19.49 -29.95
N LYS A 146 -35.30 -18.82 -31.08
CA LYS A 146 -36.50 -17.96 -31.29
C LYS A 146 -37.81 -18.76 -31.28
N ALA A 147 -37.78 -20.01 -31.72
CA ALA A 147 -38.93 -20.90 -31.70
C ALA A 147 -39.22 -21.47 -30.29
N GLY A 148 -38.33 -21.25 -29.31
CA GLY A 148 -38.50 -21.73 -27.93
C GLY A 148 -37.99 -23.16 -27.69
N ALA A 149 -36.98 -23.61 -28.45
CA ALA A 149 -36.32 -24.89 -28.18
C ALA A 149 -35.66 -24.88 -26.79
N ASN A 150 -35.66 -26.02 -26.10
CA ASN A 150 -35.02 -26.19 -24.80
C ASN A 150 -33.50 -26.05 -24.92
N LEU A 151 -32.96 -24.96 -24.35
CA LEU A 151 -31.53 -24.63 -24.38
C LEU A 151 -30.68 -25.62 -23.57
N ASP A 152 -31.30 -26.28 -22.59
CA ASP A 152 -30.64 -27.18 -21.62
C ASP A 152 -31.04 -28.64 -21.84
N ALA A 153 -31.53 -28.97 -23.04
CA ALA A 153 -31.78 -30.35 -23.42
C ALA A 153 -30.50 -31.19 -23.22
N ARG A 154 -30.62 -32.38 -22.65
CA ARG A 154 -29.47 -33.25 -22.35
C ARG A 154 -29.48 -34.48 -23.24
N ASP A 155 -28.36 -34.73 -23.92
CA ASP A 155 -28.12 -35.98 -24.62
C ASP A 155 -27.86 -37.15 -23.64
N THR A 156 -27.70 -38.36 -24.16
CA THR A 156 -27.40 -39.58 -23.35
C THR A 156 -26.09 -39.52 -22.57
N ALA A 157 -25.19 -38.58 -22.88
CA ALA A 157 -23.97 -38.30 -22.13
C ALA A 157 -24.12 -37.09 -21.18
N MET A 158 -25.36 -36.63 -20.95
CA MET A 158 -25.73 -35.45 -20.17
C MET A 158 -25.19 -34.13 -20.74
N ARG A 159 -24.74 -34.10 -22.00
CA ARG A 159 -24.23 -32.88 -22.62
C ARG A 159 -25.39 -32.04 -23.10
N THR A 160 -25.28 -30.74 -22.87
CA THR A 160 -26.18 -29.70 -23.39
C THR A 160 -25.69 -29.16 -24.74
N PRO A 161 -26.52 -28.43 -25.50
CA PRO A 161 -26.08 -27.70 -26.69
C PRO A 161 -24.86 -26.80 -26.46
N LEU A 162 -24.72 -26.22 -25.26
CA LEU A 162 -23.56 -25.41 -24.86
C LEU A 162 -22.25 -26.22 -24.92
N HIS A 163 -22.25 -27.45 -24.40
CA HIS A 163 -21.09 -28.34 -24.47
C HIS A 163 -20.71 -28.68 -25.92
N HIS A 164 -21.69 -28.92 -26.80
CA HIS A 164 -21.44 -29.18 -28.22
C HIS A 164 -20.90 -27.94 -28.95
N ALA A 165 -21.28 -26.73 -28.55
CA ALA A 165 -20.70 -25.48 -29.06
C ALA A 165 -19.22 -25.31 -28.64
N ILE A 166 -18.87 -25.68 -27.41
CA ILE A 166 -17.49 -25.63 -26.90
C ILE A 166 -16.59 -26.63 -27.63
N VAL A 167 -17.05 -27.89 -27.75
CA VAL A 167 -16.29 -28.97 -28.43
C VAL A 167 -16.10 -28.67 -29.92
N SER A 168 -17.04 -27.98 -30.55
CA SER A 168 -16.96 -27.60 -31.97
C SER A 168 -16.20 -26.29 -32.22
N HIS A 169 -15.71 -25.62 -31.17
CA HIS A 169 -15.09 -24.29 -31.26
C HIS A 169 -15.99 -23.23 -31.93
N SER A 170 -17.31 -23.35 -31.77
CA SER A 170 -18.26 -22.41 -32.37
C SER A 170 -18.63 -21.27 -31.41
N THR A 171 -17.75 -20.29 -31.31
CA THR A 171 -17.93 -19.08 -30.48
C THR A 171 -19.23 -18.31 -30.78
N PRO A 172 -19.70 -18.17 -32.03
CA PRO A 172 -20.97 -17.48 -32.29
C PRO A 172 -22.21 -18.22 -31.77
N VAL A 173 -22.22 -19.56 -31.79
CA VAL A 173 -23.32 -20.34 -31.20
C VAL A 173 -23.21 -20.36 -29.68
N LEU A 174 -21.98 -20.43 -29.14
CA LEU A 174 -21.70 -20.30 -27.72
C LEU A 174 -22.30 -19.00 -27.15
N LYS A 175 -21.97 -17.86 -27.77
CA LYS A 175 -22.53 -16.53 -27.41
C LYS A 175 -24.04 -16.51 -27.45
N LEU A 176 -24.61 -16.99 -28.56
CA LEU A 176 -26.06 -17.03 -28.73
C LEU A 176 -26.75 -17.81 -27.60
N LEU A 177 -26.19 -18.95 -27.18
CA LEU A 177 -26.76 -19.77 -26.10
C LEU A 177 -26.62 -19.07 -24.74
N LEU A 178 -25.45 -18.51 -24.42
CA LEU A 178 -25.20 -17.75 -23.19
C LEU A 178 -26.11 -16.51 -23.09
N ASP A 179 -26.20 -15.72 -24.16
CA ASP A 179 -27.06 -14.53 -24.25
C ASP A 179 -28.56 -14.87 -24.13
N SER A 180 -28.93 -16.10 -24.51
CA SER A 180 -30.30 -16.60 -24.41
C SER A 180 -30.63 -17.24 -23.05
N GLY A 181 -29.68 -17.24 -22.11
CA GLY A 181 -29.91 -17.68 -20.73
C GLY A 181 -29.87 -19.20 -20.51
N CYS A 182 -29.08 -19.96 -21.29
CA CYS A 182 -28.86 -21.38 -21.01
C CYS A 182 -28.13 -21.60 -19.67
N ASP A 183 -28.32 -22.76 -19.04
CA ASP A 183 -27.58 -23.17 -17.85
C ASP A 183 -26.10 -23.37 -18.18
N SER A 184 -25.32 -22.36 -17.83
CA SER A 184 -23.88 -22.30 -18.06
C SER A 184 -23.11 -23.17 -17.05
N THR A 185 -23.76 -23.70 -16.01
CA THR A 185 -23.17 -24.59 -15.00
C THR A 185 -23.50 -26.07 -15.21
N ALA A 186 -24.20 -26.40 -16.30
CA ALA A 186 -24.62 -27.76 -16.58
C ALA A 186 -23.44 -28.73 -16.62
N LEU A 187 -23.57 -29.87 -15.91
CA LEU A 187 -22.55 -30.90 -15.86
C LEU A 187 -22.81 -32.01 -16.88
N GLU A 188 -21.78 -32.46 -17.60
CA GLU A 188 -21.85 -33.70 -18.38
C GLU A 188 -21.68 -34.96 -17.51
N SER A 189 -21.81 -36.16 -18.09
CA SER A 189 -21.83 -37.44 -17.35
C SER A 189 -20.60 -37.76 -16.49
N THR A 190 -19.48 -37.07 -16.69
CA THR A 190 -18.24 -37.13 -15.90
C THR A 190 -18.12 -36.01 -14.86
N SER A 191 -19.18 -35.23 -14.66
CA SER A 191 -19.22 -33.99 -13.86
C SER A 191 -18.27 -32.89 -14.36
N PHE A 192 -17.94 -32.85 -15.66
CA PHE A 192 -17.22 -31.71 -16.21
C PHE A 192 -18.17 -30.54 -16.42
N THR A 193 -17.74 -29.37 -15.95
CA THR A 193 -18.39 -28.09 -16.25
C THR A 193 -18.00 -27.65 -17.67
N PRO A 194 -18.73 -26.69 -18.26
CA PRO A 194 -18.35 -26.11 -19.56
C PRO A 194 -16.91 -25.57 -19.57
N MET A 195 -16.44 -25.02 -18.45
CA MET A 195 -15.06 -24.56 -18.26
C MET A 195 -14.03 -25.71 -18.30
N HIS A 196 -14.32 -26.86 -17.68
CA HIS A 196 -13.47 -28.06 -17.77
C HIS A 196 -13.38 -28.58 -19.20
N ILE A 197 -14.49 -28.61 -19.93
CA ILE A 197 -14.51 -29.03 -21.34
C ILE A 197 -13.70 -28.05 -22.20
N ALA A 198 -13.79 -26.73 -21.94
CA ALA A 198 -13.01 -25.74 -22.65
C ALA A 198 -11.49 -25.91 -22.40
N GLY A 199 -11.10 -26.20 -21.16
CA GLY A 199 -9.71 -26.54 -20.78
C GLY A 199 -9.21 -27.83 -21.44
N LEU A 200 -10.02 -28.89 -21.41
CA LEU A 200 -9.73 -30.20 -22.01
C LEU A 200 -9.53 -30.14 -23.53
N VAL A 201 -10.44 -29.46 -24.23
CA VAL A 201 -10.44 -29.35 -25.69
C VAL A 201 -9.40 -28.33 -26.17
N GLY A 202 -9.03 -27.35 -25.33
CA GLY A 202 -8.11 -26.28 -25.69
C GLY A 202 -8.80 -25.09 -26.35
N ASN A 203 -10.05 -24.79 -25.97
CA ASN A 203 -10.85 -23.71 -26.56
C ASN A 203 -10.67 -22.39 -25.78
N GLU A 204 -9.66 -21.61 -26.17
CA GLU A 204 -9.32 -20.31 -25.55
C GLU A 204 -10.44 -19.28 -25.60
N GLU A 205 -11.17 -19.21 -26.71
CA GLU A 205 -12.29 -18.28 -26.89
C GLU A 205 -13.47 -18.64 -25.98
N ALA A 206 -13.75 -19.93 -25.81
CA ALA A 206 -14.78 -20.36 -24.86
C ALA A 206 -14.41 -19.99 -23.40
N ILE A 207 -13.14 -20.12 -23.00
CA ILE A 207 -12.68 -19.72 -21.66
C ILE A 207 -12.94 -18.23 -21.42
N GLN A 208 -12.67 -17.37 -22.41
CA GLN A 208 -12.94 -15.93 -22.33
C GLN A 208 -14.43 -15.64 -22.17
N GLU A 209 -15.27 -16.23 -23.02
CA GLU A 209 -16.71 -15.98 -23.03
C GLU A 209 -17.41 -16.55 -21.76
N LEU A 210 -17.03 -17.75 -21.34
CA LEU A 210 -17.53 -18.36 -20.11
C LEU A 210 -17.10 -17.54 -18.87
N SER A 211 -15.88 -16.99 -18.87
CA SER A 211 -15.41 -16.07 -17.84
C SER A 211 -16.24 -14.78 -17.81
N THR A 212 -16.54 -14.18 -18.97
CA THR A 212 -17.42 -12.99 -19.02
C THR A 212 -18.85 -13.27 -18.56
N SER A 213 -19.32 -14.51 -18.70
CA SER A 213 -20.63 -14.95 -18.20
C SER A 213 -20.68 -15.25 -16.69
N GLY A 214 -19.55 -15.09 -15.98
CA GLY A 214 -19.49 -15.24 -14.52
C GLY A 214 -19.27 -16.67 -14.02
N GLN A 215 -18.81 -17.60 -14.86
CA GLN A 215 -18.49 -18.95 -14.43
C GLN A 215 -17.25 -19.00 -13.53
N SER A 216 -17.30 -19.86 -12.51
CA SER A 216 -16.15 -20.15 -11.66
C SER A 216 -15.06 -20.90 -12.44
N MET A 217 -13.84 -20.37 -12.39
CA MET A 217 -12.65 -21.00 -12.96
C MET A 217 -11.97 -22.00 -12.00
N GLU A 218 -12.47 -22.11 -10.76
CA GLU A 218 -11.89 -22.93 -9.68
C GLU A 218 -12.77 -24.12 -9.27
N GLU A 219 -13.90 -24.35 -9.95
CA GLU A 219 -14.70 -25.54 -9.68
C GLU A 219 -13.88 -26.79 -9.98
N THR A 220 -14.01 -27.81 -9.13
CA THR A 220 -13.29 -29.07 -9.28
C THR A 220 -14.21 -30.17 -9.80
N ASP A 221 -13.70 -31.01 -10.68
CA ASP A 221 -14.40 -32.20 -11.15
C ASP A 221 -14.51 -33.31 -10.06
N ASN A 222 -15.11 -34.46 -10.39
CA ASN A 222 -15.21 -35.60 -9.46
C ASN A 222 -13.85 -36.19 -9.04
N ALA A 223 -12.77 -35.89 -9.76
CA ALA A 223 -11.41 -36.29 -9.44
C ALA A 223 -10.66 -35.21 -8.64
N GLY A 224 -11.32 -34.09 -8.32
CA GLY A 224 -10.75 -32.96 -7.58
C GLY A 224 -9.85 -32.05 -8.42
N MET A 225 -9.87 -32.17 -9.75
CA MET A 225 -9.04 -31.37 -10.65
C MET A 225 -9.77 -30.10 -11.06
N THR A 226 -9.04 -28.98 -11.13
CA THR A 226 -9.54 -27.73 -11.71
C THR A 226 -9.45 -27.73 -13.25
N PRO A 227 -10.14 -26.82 -13.96
CA PRO A 227 -10.00 -26.68 -15.42
C PRO A 227 -8.55 -26.41 -15.87
N GLU A 228 -7.76 -25.71 -15.05
CA GLU A 228 -6.32 -25.47 -15.30
C GLU A 228 -5.53 -26.78 -15.22
N GLU A 229 -5.77 -27.57 -14.18
CA GLU A 229 -5.11 -28.87 -13.97
C GLU A 229 -5.51 -29.86 -15.08
N VAL A 230 -6.78 -29.87 -15.49
CA VAL A 230 -7.25 -30.65 -16.65
C VAL A 230 -6.53 -30.20 -17.92
N ALA A 231 -6.44 -28.90 -18.19
CA ALA A 231 -5.70 -28.39 -19.36
C ALA A 231 -4.22 -28.81 -19.33
N GLN A 232 -3.59 -28.81 -18.15
CA GLN A 232 -2.19 -29.20 -17.98
C GLN A 232 -1.97 -30.70 -18.19
N VAL A 233 -2.82 -31.56 -17.62
CA VAL A 233 -2.75 -33.02 -17.76
C VAL A 233 -2.92 -33.44 -19.22
N TRP A 234 -3.78 -32.76 -19.97
CA TRP A 234 -4.05 -33.06 -21.38
C TRP A 234 -3.15 -32.29 -22.37
N GLY A 235 -2.10 -31.62 -21.88
CA GLY A 235 -1.07 -30.97 -22.71
C GLY A 235 -1.54 -29.69 -23.42
N ARG A 236 -2.60 -29.03 -22.94
CA ARG A 236 -3.14 -27.78 -23.48
C ARG A 236 -2.48 -26.58 -22.81
N HIS A 237 -1.21 -26.34 -23.13
CA HIS A 237 -0.40 -25.31 -22.45
C HIS A 237 -0.93 -23.88 -22.59
N ASN A 238 -1.49 -23.50 -23.74
CA ASN A 238 -2.01 -22.15 -23.96
C ASN A 238 -3.27 -21.87 -23.13
N THR A 239 -4.20 -22.83 -23.06
CA THR A 239 -5.40 -22.71 -22.23
C THR A 239 -5.07 -22.82 -20.75
N ALA A 240 -4.13 -23.70 -20.36
CA ALA A 240 -3.62 -23.74 -18.99
C ALA A 240 -2.99 -22.40 -18.60
N TRP A 241 -2.18 -21.79 -19.47
CA TRP A 241 -1.62 -20.47 -19.25
C TRP A 241 -2.70 -19.37 -19.22
N LEU A 242 -3.71 -19.44 -20.09
CA LEU A 242 -4.80 -18.47 -20.13
C LEU A 242 -5.67 -18.55 -18.87
N LEU A 243 -6.01 -19.77 -18.43
CA LEU A 243 -6.70 -20.03 -17.17
C LEU A 243 -5.86 -19.55 -16.00
N HIS A 244 -4.58 -19.92 -15.94
CA HIS A 244 -3.64 -19.43 -14.93
C HIS A 244 -3.53 -17.89 -14.91
N LYS A 245 -3.53 -17.27 -16.09
CA LYS A 245 -3.45 -15.81 -16.23
C LYS A 245 -4.74 -15.15 -15.76
N MET A 246 -5.90 -15.67 -16.18
CA MET A 246 -7.21 -15.13 -15.81
C MET A 246 -7.53 -15.35 -14.34
N THR A 247 -7.18 -16.51 -13.78
CA THR A 247 -7.19 -16.77 -12.34
C THR A 247 -6.19 -15.85 -11.67
N SER A 248 -4.98 -15.63 -12.20
CA SER A 248 -4.00 -14.72 -11.58
C SER A 248 -4.43 -13.24 -11.54
N THR A 249 -5.22 -12.79 -12.51
CA THR A 249 -5.79 -11.43 -12.54
C THR A 249 -7.05 -11.30 -11.70
N THR A 250 -7.76 -12.41 -11.43
CA THR A 250 -8.91 -12.48 -10.51
C THR A 250 -8.57 -13.14 -9.19
N LEU A 251 -7.27 -13.35 -8.92
CA LEU A 251 -6.79 -13.75 -7.62
C LEU A 251 -7.22 -12.63 -6.68
N ARG A 252 -8.21 -12.94 -5.83
CA ARG A 252 -7.98 -12.77 -4.40
C ARG A 252 -6.51 -13.01 -4.20
N LYS A 253 -5.73 -11.94 -3.93
CA LYS A 253 -4.33 -12.06 -3.52
C LYS A 253 -4.27 -13.30 -2.67
N PRO A 254 -3.48 -14.33 -3.03
CA PRO A 254 -3.46 -15.52 -2.23
C PRO A 254 -3.14 -14.99 -0.83
N THR A 255 -4.09 -15.17 0.08
CA THR A 255 -3.69 -15.43 1.45
C THR A 255 -2.77 -16.60 1.24
N ALA A 256 -1.45 -16.35 1.30
CA ALA A 256 -0.44 -17.31 0.96
C ALA A 256 -0.75 -18.54 1.80
N SER A 257 -1.46 -19.51 1.22
CA SER A 257 -1.83 -20.70 1.95
C SER A 257 -0.50 -21.34 2.25
N HIS A 258 -0.21 -21.59 3.52
CA HIS A 258 1.04 -22.20 3.98
C HIS A 258 1.43 -23.44 3.18
N SER A 259 0.42 -24.15 2.67
CA SER A 259 0.57 -25.26 1.73
C SER A 259 1.34 -24.89 0.46
N LEU A 260 1.03 -23.75 -0.19
CA LEU A 260 1.64 -23.29 -1.43
C LEU A 260 3.09 -22.85 -1.23
N LEU A 261 3.42 -22.21 -0.10
CA LEU A 261 4.80 -21.87 0.24
C LEU A 261 5.63 -23.14 0.50
N ARG A 262 5.12 -24.06 1.33
CA ARG A 262 5.81 -25.33 1.61
C ARG A 262 5.96 -26.20 0.37
N ARG A 263 4.96 -26.19 -0.52
CA ARG A 263 5.01 -26.88 -1.81
C ARG A 263 6.07 -26.25 -2.72
N SER A 264 6.04 -24.93 -2.90
CA SER A 264 7.04 -24.20 -3.69
C SER A 264 8.47 -24.38 -3.16
N TRP A 265 8.63 -24.45 -1.84
CA TRP A 265 9.91 -24.75 -1.20
C TRP A 265 10.40 -26.15 -1.58
N LYS A 266 9.56 -27.18 -1.39
CA LYS A 266 9.89 -28.58 -1.72
C LYS A 266 10.19 -28.75 -3.21
N ASP A 267 9.43 -28.06 -4.07
CA ASP A 267 9.63 -28.09 -5.51
C ASP A 267 11.00 -27.49 -5.86
N TYR A 268 11.35 -26.33 -5.31
CA TYR A 268 12.67 -25.71 -5.52
C TYR A 268 13.83 -26.59 -5.00
N GLU A 269 13.70 -27.20 -3.82
CA GLU A 269 14.70 -28.15 -3.29
C GLU A 269 14.85 -29.39 -4.16
N SER A 270 13.73 -29.98 -4.58
CA SER A 270 13.73 -31.13 -5.49
C SER A 270 14.44 -30.78 -6.80
N GLU A 271 14.20 -29.56 -7.32
CA GLU A 271 14.78 -29.12 -8.57
C GLU A 271 16.29 -28.90 -8.48
N GLY A 272 16.77 -28.24 -7.43
CA GLY A 272 18.18 -27.96 -7.24
C GLY A 272 19.01 -29.16 -6.82
N ASN A 273 18.44 -30.06 -6.01
CA ASN A 273 19.10 -31.31 -5.64
C ASN A 273 19.34 -32.21 -6.86
N LYS A 274 18.48 -32.17 -7.89
CA LYS A 274 18.74 -32.86 -9.17
C LYS A 274 19.99 -32.30 -9.85
N THR A 275 20.15 -30.97 -9.89
CA THR A 275 21.34 -30.33 -10.47
C THR A 275 22.62 -30.76 -9.75
N ILE A 276 22.61 -30.81 -8.41
CA ILE A 276 23.76 -31.28 -7.61
C ILE A 276 24.02 -32.77 -7.83
N ASN A 277 22.98 -33.60 -7.93
CA ASN A 277 23.14 -35.03 -8.16
C ASN A 277 23.77 -35.33 -9.52
N TRP A 278 23.44 -34.57 -10.58
CA TRP A 278 24.10 -34.73 -11.87
C TRP A 278 25.61 -34.49 -11.81
N VAL A 279 26.08 -33.59 -10.94
CA VAL A 279 27.52 -33.41 -10.69
C VAL A 279 28.12 -34.64 -10.00
N ARG A 280 27.44 -35.18 -8.98
CA ARG A 280 27.91 -36.36 -8.23
C ARG A 280 27.95 -37.63 -9.08
N GLU A 281 27.09 -37.72 -10.09
CA GLU A 281 27.00 -38.84 -11.03
C GLU A 281 27.81 -38.61 -12.32
N GLU A 282 28.56 -37.50 -12.42
CA GLU A 282 29.35 -37.09 -13.60
C GLU A 282 28.54 -36.94 -14.92
N ASN A 283 27.26 -36.58 -14.82
CA ASN A 283 26.32 -36.47 -15.94
C ASN A 283 26.42 -35.11 -16.67
N THR A 284 27.51 -34.85 -17.39
CA THR A 284 27.80 -33.56 -18.08
C THR A 284 26.73 -33.17 -19.12
N PHE A 285 26.25 -34.12 -19.93
CA PHE A 285 25.23 -33.88 -20.96
C PHE A 285 23.93 -33.30 -20.38
N PHE A 286 23.48 -33.82 -19.24
CA PHE A 286 22.24 -33.36 -18.59
C PHE A 286 22.39 -31.93 -18.04
N LEU A 287 23.55 -31.57 -17.52
CA LEU A 287 23.85 -30.22 -17.05
C LEU A 287 23.85 -29.21 -18.20
N GLU A 288 24.48 -29.55 -19.33
CA GLU A 288 24.53 -28.69 -20.52
C GLU A 288 23.15 -28.44 -21.11
N ALA A 289 22.26 -29.43 -21.13
CA ALA A 289 20.90 -29.26 -21.63
C ALA A 289 20.01 -28.46 -20.66
N ASN A 290 20.04 -28.78 -19.36
CA ASN A 290 19.00 -28.30 -18.43
C ASN A 290 19.33 -26.98 -17.71
N VAL A 291 20.61 -26.70 -17.41
CA VAL A 291 21.01 -25.47 -16.71
C VAL A 291 20.75 -24.22 -17.58
N PRO A 292 20.99 -24.24 -18.91
CA PRO A 292 20.58 -23.15 -19.79
C PRO A 292 19.06 -23.06 -20.01
N GLU A 293 18.36 -24.19 -20.11
CA GLU A 293 16.97 -24.27 -20.58
C GLU A 293 15.88 -23.98 -19.54
N ASN A 294 16.21 -23.87 -18.24
CA ASN A 294 15.42 -23.18 -17.18
C ASN A 294 15.76 -23.64 -15.75
N ARG A 295 16.69 -24.58 -15.53
CA ARG A 295 17.08 -24.96 -14.16
C ARG A 295 18.04 -23.95 -13.53
N ASP A 296 17.96 -23.87 -12.21
CA ASP A 296 18.80 -22.99 -11.41
C ASP A 296 20.17 -23.64 -11.16
N GLY A 297 21.20 -23.16 -11.85
CA GLY A 297 22.59 -23.59 -11.66
C GLY A 297 23.26 -23.00 -10.42
N TYR A 298 22.64 -21.98 -9.80
CA TYR A 298 23.14 -21.29 -8.61
C TYR A 298 22.43 -21.73 -7.33
N TYR A 299 21.64 -22.79 -7.41
CA TYR A 299 21.06 -23.43 -6.23
C TYR A 299 22.17 -23.79 -5.24
N GLN A 300 22.01 -23.30 -4.01
CA GLN A 300 22.87 -23.62 -2.88
C GLN A 300 22.19 -24.69 -2.01
N ASP A 301 22.94 -25.68 -1.52
CA ASP A 301 22.43 -26.64 -0.52
C ASP A 301 22.47 -26.08 0.92
N GLN A 302 22.23 -26.93 1.92
CA GLN A 302 22.24 -26.55 3.34
C GLN A 302 23.58 -25.98 3.84
N ASN A 303 24.69 -26.28 3.15
CA ASN A 303 26.02 -25.76 3.48
C ASN A 303 26.38 -24.54 2.62
N GLY A 304 25.48 -24.11 1.73
CA GLY A 304 25.73 -23.03 0.79
C GLY A 304 26.44 -23.49 -0.48
N TRP A 305 26.59 -24.80 -0.68
CA TRP A 305 27.37 -25.34 -1.79
C TRP A 305 26.53 -25.36 -3.06
N THR A 306 27.07 -24.75 -4.11
CA THR A 306 26.53 -24.86 -5.47
C THR A 306 27.06 -26.10 -6.18
N ALA A 307 26.52 -26.41 -7.36
CA ALA A 307 27.05 -27.45 -8.25
C ALA A 307 28.57 -27.30 -8.51
N LEU A 308 29.06 -26.05 -8.60
CA LEU A 308 30.48 -25.75 -8.81
C LEU A 308 31.34 -26.08 -7.57
N HIS A 309 30.85 -25.80 -6.37
CA HIS A 309 31.54 -26.17 -5.11
C HIS A 309 31.68 -27.69 -4.99
N TRP A 310 30.61 -28.44 -5.30
CA TRP A 310 30.64 -29.91 -5.33
C TRP A 310 31.65 -30.45 -6.34
N ALA A 311 31.68 -29.91 -7.56
CA ALA A 311 32.63 -30.32 -8.59
C ALA A 311 34.09 -30.05 -8.17
N ALA A 312 34.36 -28.90 -7.55
CA ALA A 312 35.69 -28.55 -7.05
C ALA A 312 36.12 -29.44 -5.88
N HIS A 313 35.23 -29.71 -4.91
CA HIS A 313 35.50 -30.57 -3.77
C HIS A 313 35.75 -32.03 -4.17
N LEU A 314 34.97 -32.56 -5.13
CA LEU A 314 35.10 -33.92 -5.67
C LEU A 314 36.25 -34.07 -6.67
N ARG A 315 36.98 -32.98 -6.99
CA ARG A 315 38.11 -32.95 -7.93
C ARG A 315 37.74 -33.37 -9.37
N LEU A 316 36.59 -32.90 -9.85
CA LEU A 316 36.05 -33.21 -11.18
C LEU A 316 36.39 -32.11 -12.19
N ASP A 317 37.61 -32.11 -12.75
CA ASP A 317 38.10 -31.04 -13.65
C ASP A 317 37.20 -30.83 -14.89
N ASN A 318 36.75 -31.92 -15.52
CA ASN A 318 35.87 -31.84 -16.69
C ASN A 318 34.54 -31.18 -16.34
N MET A 319 33.99 -31.49 -15.15
CA MET A 319 32.73 -30.92 -14.69
C MET A 319 32.87 -29.42 -14.39
N VAL A 320 33.97 -29.02 -13.75
CA VAL A 320 34.26 -27.60 -13.51
C VAL A 320 34.35 -26.83 -14.82
N ARG A 321 35.00 -27.40 -15.86
CA ARG A 321 35.08 -26.78 -17.19
C ARG A 321 33.72 -26.68 -17.89
N THR A 322 32.87 -27.71 -17.78
CA THR A 322 31.49 -27.70 -18.31
C THR A 322 30.62 -26.64 -17.63
N LEU A 323 30.72 -26.52 -16.31
CA LEU A 323 29.97 -25.53 -15.54
C LEU A 323 30.44 -24.09 -15.84
N ALA A 324 31.75 -23.89 -15.98
CA ALA A 324 32.35 -22.60 -16.32
C ALA A 324 32.03 -22.15 -17.75
N GLY A 325 32.13 -23.05 -18.73
CA GLY A 325 31.97 -22.73 -20.15
C GLY A 325 30.51 -22.81 -20.63
N PRO A 326 30.04 -23.99 -21.11
CA PRO A 326 28.68 -24.18 -21.65
C PRO A 326 27.54 -23.68 -20.77
N CYS A 327 27.62 -23.92 -19.45
CA CYS A 327 26.58 -23.49 -18.51
C CYS A 327 26.70 -21.99 -18.15
N GLY A 328 27.89 -21.40 -18.22
CA GLY A 328 28.15 -19.98 -17.96
C GLY A 328 28.00 -19.60 -16.48
N ILE A 329 28.43 -20.48 -15.56
CA ILE A 329 28.33 -20.25 -14.11
C ILE A 329 29.40 -19.27 -13.63
N PHE A 330 29.00 -18.30 -12.80
CA PHE A 330 29.92 -17.40 -12.09
C PHE A 330 30.88 -18.16 -11.18
N LEU A 331 32.19 -17.98 -11.40
CA LEU A 331 33.22 -18.78 -10.73
C LEU A 331 33.45 -18.39 -9.26
N ASN A 332 33.29 -17.11 -8.92
CA ASN A 332 33.48 -16.58 -7.56
C ASN A 332 32.21 -16.66 -6.71
N VAL A 333 31.42 -17.73 -6.87
CA VAL A 333 30.34 -18.02 -5.93
C VAL A 333 30.90 -18.36 -4.55
N VAL A 334 30.14 -18.08 -3.50
CA VAL A 334 30.55 -18.28 -2.11
C VAL A 334 29.56 -19.17 -1.36
N THR A 335 30.06 -19.95 -0.41
CA THR A 335 29.25 -20.68 0.56
C THR A 335 28.76 -19.77 1.70
N TYR A 336 27.91 -20.29 2.60
CA TYR A 336 27.50 -19.56 3.80
C TYR A 336 28.65 -19.22 4.75
N ALA A 337 29.79 -19.91 4.62
CA ALA A 337 31.02 -19.64 5.35
C ALA A 337 32.02 -18.78 4.55
N SER A 338 31.56 -18.09 3.51
CA SER A 338 32.37 -17.23 2.62
C SER A 338 33.53 -17.95 1.90
N GLN A 339 33.45 -19.28 1.71
CA GLN A 339 34.46 -20.04 0.97
C GLN A 339 34.12 -20.10 -0.51
N THR A 340 35.11 -19.93 -1.39
CA THR A 340 34.97 -20.07 -2.84
C THR A 340 35.25 -21.51 -3.32
N PRO A 341 34.88 -21.89 -4.56
CA PRO A 341 35.28 -23.16 -5.15
C PRO A 341 36.80 -23.33 -5.22
N ALA A 342 37.57 -22.25 -5.39
CA ALA A 342 39.03 -22.30 -5.41
C ALA A 342 39.61 -22.68 -4.03
N ASP A 343 39.00 -22.18 -2.95
CA ASP A 343 39.37 -22.52 -1.57
C ASP A 343 39.07 -23.99 -1.28
N LEU A 344 37.89 -24.49 -1.69
CA LEU A 344 37.55 -25.91 -1.53
C LEU A 344 38.44 -26.84 -2.36
N ALA A 345 38.82 -26.43 -3.57
CA ALA A 345 39.80 -27.15 -4.38
C ALA A 345 41.18 -27.20 -3.69
N GLN A 346 41.60 -26.11 -3.05
CA GLN A 346 42.85 -26.05 -2.30
C GLN A 346 42.79 -26.93 -1.04
N MET A 347 41.71 -26.86 -0.26
CA MET A 347 41.50 -27.69 0.94
C MET A 347 41.43 -29.16 0.62
N SER A 348 40.84 -29.51 -0.54
CA SER A 348 40.83 -30.87 -1.05
C SER A 348 42.16 -31.27 -1.71
N GLY A 349 43.19 -30.42 -1.76
CA GLY A 349 44.53 -30.77 -2.24
C GLY A 349 44.76 -30.64 -3.75
N HIS A 350 43.87 -29.99 -4.49
CA HIS A 350 43.95 -29.84 -5.95
C HIS A 350 44.46 -28.45 -6.37
N GLN A 351 45.76 -28.19 -6.15
CA GLN A 351 46.39 -26.89 -6.35
C GLN A 351 46.25 -26.33 -7.78
N LEU A 352 46.36 -27.17 -8.81
CA LEU A 352 46.25 -26.72 -10.21
C LEU A 352 44.86 -26.21 -10.57
N LEU A 353 43.81 -26.84 -10.03
CA LEU A 353 42.42 -26.41 -10.25
C LEU A 353 42.12 -25.14 -9.46
N SER A 354 42.63 -25.04 -8.24
CA SER A 354 42.54 -23.81 -7.44
C SER A 354 43.20 -22.64 -8.17
N GLN A 355 44.44 -22.81 -8.66
CA GLN A 355 45.12 -21.79 -9.48
C GLN A 355 44.35 -21.45 -10.75
N TRP A 356 43.80 -22.45 -11.45
CA TRP A 356 42.99 -22.21 -12.65
C TRP A 356 41.73 -21.39 -12.35
N LEU A 357 40.99 -21.73 -11.30
CA LEU A 357 39.81 -21.00 -10.85
C LEU A 357 40.15 -19.57 -10.46
N SER A 358 41.26 -19.35 -9.74
CA SER A 358 41.71 -17.99 -9.38
C SER A 358 42.15 -17.18 -10.61
N SER A 359 42.91 -17.77 -11.53
CA SER A 359 43.40 -17.08 -12.74
C SER A 359 42.30 -16.76 -13.76
N SER A 360 41.26 -17.58 -13.83
CA SER A 360 40.14 -17.38 -14.76
C SER A 360 39.20 -16.24 -14.36
N CYS A 361 39.42 -15.64 -13.17
CA CYS A 361 38.66 -14.52 -12.65
C CYS A 361 39.34 -13.16 -12.83
N GLU A 362 40.58 -13.10 -13.31
CA GLU A 362 41.28 -11.85 -13.60
C GLU A 362 40.89 -11.36 -15.02
N SER A 363 40.07 -10.32 -15.11
CA SER A 363 39.67 -9.73 -16.40
C SER A 363 40.77 -8.81 -16.96
N GLU A 364 41.13 -8.98 -18.24
CA GLU A 364 42.18 -8.19 -18.91
C GLU A 364 41.76 -6.73 -19.24
N GLU A 365 40.46 -6.41 -19.23
CA GLU A 365 39.94 -5.07 -19.56
C GLU A 365 39.34 -4.37 -18.34
N VAL A 366 39.88 -3.19 -18.00
CA VAL A 366 39.35 -2.33 -16.93
C VAL A 366 38.23 -1.46 -17.51
N GLU A 367 37.02 -2.03 -17.67
CA GLU A 367 35.83 -1.20 -17.83
C GLU A 367 35.52 -0.46 -16.50
N ASP A 368 34.89 0.71 -16.59
CA ASP A 368 34.44 1.48 -15.41
C ASP A 368 33.40 0.67 -14.61
N GLU A 369 33.70 0.39 -13.33
CA GLU A 369 32.87 -0.39 -12.40
C GLU A 369 31.43 0.14 -12.35
N ALA A 370 31.24 1.47 -12.39
CA ALA A 370 29.92 2.09 -12.39
C ALA A 370 29.14 1.80 -13.68
N MET A 371 29.82 1.75 -14.83
CA MET A 371 29.20 1.41 -16.11
C MET A 371 28.75 -0.05 -16.13
N LEU A 372 29.59 -0.96 -15.65
CA LEU A 372 29.27 -2.39 -15.52
C LEU A 372 28.08 -2.60 -14.57
N TYR A 373 28.06 -1.91 -13.43
CA TYR A 373 26.93 -1.97 -12.49
C TYR A 373 25.63 -1.45 -13.13
N ARG A 374 25.69 -0.38 -13.92
CA ARG A 374 24.52 0.13 -14.66
C ARG A 374 23.99 -0.89 -15.66
N LYS A 375 24.89 -1.55 -16.41
CA LYS A 375 24.52 -2.63 -17.35
C LYS A 375 23.85 -3.77 -16.59
N LEU A 376 24.33 -4.13 -15.40
CA LEU A 376 23.74 -5.18 -14.56
C LEU A 376 22.31 -4.83 -14.14
N LEU A 377 22.05 -3.60 -13.67
CA LEU A 377 20.71 -3.14 -13.33
C LEU A 377 19.75 -3.14 -14.52
N LEU A 378 20.24 -2.84 -15.73
CA LEU A 378 19.45 -2.91 -16.96
C LEU A 378 19.08 -4.36 -17.33
N VAL A 379 20.01 -5.31 -17.17
CA VAL A 379 19.72 -6.74 -17.38
C VAL A 379 18.61 -7.20 -16.42
N ILE A 380 18.71 -6.84 -15.14
CA ILE A 380 17.71 -7.22 -14.11
C ILE A 380 16.33 -6.65 -14.44
N SER A 381 16.26 -5.39 -14.87
CA SER A 381 14.98 -4.77 -15.22
C SER A 381 14.39 -5.35 -16.52
N GLY A 382 15.23 -5.63 -17.53
CA GLY A 382 14.81 -6.16 -18.82
C GLY A 382 14.33 -7.62 -18.82
N GLY A 383 14.88 -8.49 -17.96
CA GLY A 383 14.53 -9.91 -17.96
C GLY A 383 15.24 -10.74 -16.86
N ASP A 384 15.02 -12.05 -16.85
CA ASP A 384 15.73 -13.02 -15.98
C ASP A 384 16.92 -13.67 -16.74
N ASP A 385 17.69 -12.87 -17.49
CA ASP A 385 18.87 -13.36 -18.23
C ASP A 385 20.09 -13.49 -17.33
N VAL A 386 20.18 -14.65 -16.69
CA VAL A 386 21.22 -14.99 -15.71
C VAL A 386 22.58 -15.14 -16.37
N LYS A 387 22.65 -15.53 -17.65
CA LYS A 387 23.93 -15.66 -18.37
C LYS A 387 24.51 -14.29 -18.68
N ALA A 388 23.68 -13.32 -19.05
CA ALA A 388 24.12 -11.92 -19.20
C ALA A 388 24.59 -11.34 -17.86
N ALA A 389 23.82 -11.55 -16.77
CA ALA A 389 24.21 -11.09 -15.44
C ALA A 389 25.53 -11.73 -14.95
N SER A 390 25.69 -13.05 -15.13
CA SER A 390 26.92 -13.79 -14.80
C SER A 390 28.14 -13.25 -15.56
N ARG A 391 28.02 -12.94 -16.86
CA ARG A 391 29.12 -12.35 -17.64
C ARG A 391 29.54 -10.98 -17.12
N LEU A 392 28.57 -10.13 -16.74
CA LEU A 392 28.87 -8.81 -16.18
C LEU A 392 29.60 -8.94 -14.83
N LEU A 393 29.21 -9.89 -13.98
CA LEU A 393 29.93 -10.17 -12.73
C LEU A 393 31.35 -10.66 -12.96
N HIS A 394 31.59 -11.51 -13.98
CA HIS A 394 32.95 -11.92 -14.37
C HIS A 394 33.81 -10.75 -14.87
N GLN A 395 33.18 -9.75 -15.51
CA GLN A 395 33.85 -8.52 -15.94
C GLN A 395 34.15 -7.56 -14.77
N GLY A 396 33.76 -7.90 -13.54
CA GLY A 396 33.99 -7.08 -12.35
C GLY A 396 32.83 -6.15 -11.99
N ALA A 397 31.60 -6.40 -12.48
CA ALA A 397 30.43 -5.67 -12.01
C ALA A 397 30.24 -5.86 -10.49
N SER A 398 30.10 -4.75 -9.77
CA SER A 398 29.91 -4.76 -8.33
C SER A 398 28.59 -5.45 -7.92
N LEU A 399 28.59 -6.12 -6.77
CA LEU A 399 27.36 -6.64 -6.15
C LEU A 399 26.62 -5.60 -5.33
N LEU A 400 27.31 -4.49 -5.04
CA LEU A 400 26.83 -3.39 -4.23
C LEU A 400 26.66 -2.14 -5.10
N PRO A 401 25.82 -1.19 -4.67
CA PRO A 401 25.73 0.11 -5.31
C PRO A 401 27.10 0.81 -5.42
N VAL A 402 27.40 1.36 -6.60
CA VAL A 402 28.66 2.07 -6.88
C VAL A 402 28.34 3.49 -7.36
N ALA A 403 29.12 4.47 -6.89
CA ALA A 403 28.97 5.88 -7.24
C ALA A 403 27.53 6.37 -7.07
N ASP A 404 26.96 7.09 -8.05
CA ASP A 404 25.60 7.63 -8.02
C ASP A 404 24.50 6.57 -8.31
N LEU A 405 24.88 5.32 -8.64
CA LEU A 405 23.96 4.24 -9.02
C LEU A 405 23.56 3.43 -7.80
N HIS A 406 22.46 3.86 -7.20
CA HIS A 406 22.10 3.49 -5.84
C HIS A 406 21.06 2.37 -5.71
N SER A 407 20.49 1.93 -6.83
CA SER A 407 19.58 0.80 -6.84
C SER A 407 20.37 -0.46 -6.48
N ASN A 408 20.00 -1.13 -5.39
CA ASN A 408 20.62 -2.39 -5.02
C ASN A 408 20.16 -3.49 -6.00
N ALA A 409 21.12 -4.15 -6.65
CA ALA A 409 20.85 -5.17 -7.66
C ALA A 409 19.99 -6.32 -7.11
N LEU A 410 20.27 -6.80 -5.89
CA LEU A 410 19.52 -7.88 -5.25
C LEU A 410 18.08 -7.45 -4.94
N VAL A 411 17.89 -6.22 -4.47
CA VAL A 411 16.56 -5.66 -4.23
C VAL A 411 15.76 -5.59 -5.52
N LEU A 412 16.38 -5.04 -6.57
CA LEU A 412 15.73 -4.90 -7.86
C LEU A 412 15.37 -6.28 -8.43
N ALA A 413 16.23 -7.29 -8.26
CA ALA A 413 15.94 -8.65 -8.67
C ALA A 413 14.75 -9.25 -7.88
N ILE A 414 14.64 -8.98 -6.58
CA ILE A 414 13.51 -9.40 -5.75
C ILE A 414 12.21 -8.73 -6.21
N THR A 415 12.21 -7.40 -6.35
CA THR A 415 11.00 -6.63 -6.69
C THR A 415 10.55 -6.84 -8.13
N CYS A 416 11.47 -7.11 -9.06
CA CYS A 416 11.17 -7.46 -10.45
C CYS A 416 10.90 -8.96 -10.68
N ASN A 417 10.83 -9.80 -9.63
CA ASN A 417 10.61 -11.25 -9.73
C ASN A 417 11.59 -11.97 -10.66
N ARG A 418 12.89 -11.81 -10.42
CA ARG A 418 13.96 -12.48 -11.17
C ARG A 418 14.56 -13.63 -10.35
N PRO A 419 13.87 -14.77 -10.18
CA PRO A 419 14.25 -15.81 -9.20
C PRO A 419 15.62 -16.44 -9.48
N ARG A 420 16.04 -16.52 -10.75
CA ARG A 420 17.36 -17.08 -11.08
C ARG A 420 18.46 -16.05 -10.86
N ILE A 421 18.22 -14.77 -11.19
CA ILE A 421 19.19 -13.71 -10.87
C ILE A 421 19.29 -13.50 -9.35
N VAL A 422 18.20 -13.62 -8.59
CA VAL A 422 18.25 -13.62 -7.11
C VAL A 422 19.20 -14.72 -6.62
N SER A 423 19.08 -15.94 -7.14
CA SER A 423 19.94 -17.06 -6.76
C SER A 423 21.40 -16.84 -7.14
N LEU A 424 21.66 -16.26 -8.32
CA LEU A 424 23.00 -15.84 -8.76
C LEU A 424 23.61 -14.79 -7.80
N LEU A 425 22.91 -13.68 -7.54
CA LEU A 425 23.44 -12.58 -6.74
C LEU A 425 23.71 -13.02 -5.30
N VAL A 426 22.80 -13.80 -4.74
CA VAL A 426 22.96 -14.40 -3.42
C VAL A 426 24.15 -15.36 -3.39
N ALA A 427 24.29 -16.26 -4.37
CA ALA A 427 25.43 -17.16 -4.46
C ALA A 427 26.74 -16.41 -4.76
N ALA A 428 26.70 -15.25 -5.40
CA ALA A 428 27.87 -14.39 -5.61
C ALA A 428 28.30 -13.64 -4.33
N GLY A 429 27.50 -13.70 -3.25
CA GLY A 429 27.81 -13.05 -1.98
C GLY A 429 27.19 -11.66 -1.82
N ALA A 430 26.13 -11.33 -2.56
CA ALA A 430 25.39 -10.10 -2.33
C ALA A 430 24.82 -10.09 -0.90
N PRO A 431 25.02 -9.02 -0.11
CA PRO A 431 24.68 -9.03 1.30
C PRO A 431 23.17 -9.07 1.50
N ILE A 432 22.68 -10.16 2.08
CA ILE A 432 21.26 -10.29 2.38
C ILE A 432 20.83 -9.41 3.58
N THR A 433 21.81 -8.88 4.32
CA THR A 433 21.65 -7.97 5.47
C THR A 433 21.32 -6.54 5.08
N THR A 434 21.39 -6.18 3.80
CA THR A 434 21.10 -4.82 3.34
C THR A 434 19.70 -4.38 3.72
N ARG A 435 19.58 -3.11 4.14
CA ARG A 435 18.32 -2.49 4.56
C ARG A 435 17.88 -1.39 3.59
N ILE A 436 16.57 -1.28 3.39
CA ILE A 436 15.97 -0.23 2.55
C ILE A 436 14.88 0.46 3.34
N GLY A 437 15.02 1.78 3.55
CA GLY A 437 14.04 2.54 4.33
C GLY A 437 13.80 1.96 5.73
N GLY A 438 14.81 1.31 6.32
CA GLY A 438 14.70 0.63 7.60
C GLY A 438 14.19 -0.82 7.54
N LEU A 439 13.78 -1.34 6.38
CA LEU A 439 13.29 -2.72 6.21
C LEU A 439 14.40 -3.69 5.79
N SER A 440 14.35 -4.94 6.28
CA SER A 440 15.22 -6.02 5.80
C SER A 440 14.78 -6.54 4.43
N LEU A 441 15.66 -7.19 3.67
CA LEU A 441 15.28 -7.82 2.39
C LEU A 441 14.18 -8.87 2.55
N LEU A 442 14.20 -9.61 3.66
CA LEU A 442 13.13 -10.55 4.01
C LEU A 442 11.79 -9.80 4.10
N GLN A 443 11.75 -8.67 4.82
CA GLN A 443 10.55 -7.86 4.90
C GLN A 443 10.15 -7.29 3.54
N VAL A 444 11.08 -6.76 2.75
CA VAL A 444 10.78 -6.25 1.40
C VAL A 444 10.15 -7.34 0.52
N ALA A 445 10.71 -8.55 0.52
CA ALA A 445 10.16 -9.67 -0.25
C ALA A 445 8.73 -10.04 0.20
N TRP A 446 8.46 -9.99 1.51
CA TRP A 446 7.16 -10.38 2.08
C TRP A 446 6.11 -9.26 2.11
N THR A 447 6.53 -8.00 2.12
CA THR A 447 5.64 -6.82 2.18
C THR A 447 5.26 -6.31 0.80
N SER A 448 6.11 -6.50 -0.20
CA SER A 448 5.83 -6.14 -1.58
C SER A 448 4.74 -7.03 -2.17
N PRO A 449 3.61 -6.46 -2.64
CA PRO A 449 2.47 -7.23 -3.14
C PRO A 449 2.81 -8.00 -4.41
N ASP A 450 3.70 -7.46 -5.24
CA ASP A 450 4.01 -7.99 -6.56
C ASP A 450 5.03 -9.12 -6.54
N VAL A 451 5.64 -9.43 -5.39
CA VAL A 451 6.68 -10.47 -5.27
C VAL A 451 6.05 -11.87 -5.25
N THR A 452 6.51 -12.74 -6.15
CA THR A 452 6.06 -14.12 -6.33
C THR A 452 6.39 -15.01 -5.13
N ILE A 453 5.61 -16.10 -4.95
CA ILE A 453 5.82 -17.09 -3.90
C ILE A 453 7.21 -17.76 -4.04
N ARG A 454 7.68 -17.96 -5.27
CA ARG A 454 9.00 -18.55 -5.55
C ARG A 454 10.14 -17.70 -4.98
N VAL A 455 10.15 -16.38 -5.23
CA VAL A 455 11.17 -15.46 -4.69
C VAL A 455 11.07 -15.36 -3.17
N LYS A 456 9.85 -15.30 -2.62
CA LYS A 456 9.62 -15.36 -1.15
C LYS A 456 10.21 -16.62 -0.54
N ALA A 457 9.99 -17.79 -1.15
CA ALA A 457 10.54 -19.05 -0.71
C ALA A 457 12.08 -19.06 -0.78
N GLN A 458 12.68 -18.59 -1.88
CA GLN A 458 14.14 -18.51 -2.05
C GLN A 458 14.81 -17.65 -0.97
N ILE A 459 14.31 -16.42 -0.75
CA ILE A 459 14.88 -15.51 0.25
C ILE A 459 14.70 -16.08 1.67
N THR A 460 13.49 -16.56 1.99
CA THR A 460 13.22 -17.14 3.32
C THR A 460 14.12 -18.35 3.60
N ARG A 461 14.31 -19.20 2.58
CA ARG A 461 15.21 -20.36 2.66
C ARG A 461 16.65 -19.94 2.91
N HIS A 462 17.14 -18.93 2.19
CA HIS A 462 18.52 -18.49 2.35
C HIS A 462 18.78 -17.93 3.75
N TYR A 463 17.87 -17.11 4.28
CA TYR A 463 17.94 -16.64 5.67
C TYR A 463 17.97 -17.80 6.68
N LEU A 464 17.15 -18.83 6.46
CA LEU A 464 17.07 -20.00 7.35
C LEU A 464 18.39 -20.77 7.39
N HIS A 465 18.98 -21.09 6.24
CA HIS A 465 20.24 -21.84 6.21
C HIS A 465 21.43 -21.01 6.73
N MET A 466 21.44 -19.69 6.50
CA MET A 466 22.44 -18.82 7.11
C MET A 466 22.32 -18.79 8.65
N LEU A 467 21.11 -18.69 9.19
CA LEU A 467 20.90 -18.75 10.63
C LEU A 467 21.30 -20.12 11.21
N GLU A 468 21.04 -21.20 10.50
CA GLU A 468 21.49 -22.54 10.89
C GLU A 468 23.02 -22.64 10.91
N ALA A 469 23.70 -22.06 9.92
CA ALA A 469 25.15 -22.00 9.87
C ALA A 469 25.73 -21.12 11.02
N GLU A 470 25.14 -19.95 11.28
CA GLU A 470 25.52 -19.08 12.40
C GLU A 470 25.31 -19.79 13.75
N MET A 471 24.21 -20.53 13.91
CA MET A 471 23.91 -21.29 15.11
C MET A 471 24.97 -22.34 15.44
N GLN A 472 25.63 -22.93 14.43
CA GLN A 472 26.73 -23.87 14.61
C GLN A 472 28.03 -23.21 15.09
N GLN A 473 28.18 -21.89 14.85
CA GLN A 473 29.37 -21.11 15.24
C GLN A 473 29.26 -20.52 16.65
N VAL A 474 28.03 -20.25 17.11
CA VAL A 474 27.76 -19.69 18.44
C VAL A 474 28.07 -20.72 19.54
N GLY A 475 28.56 -20.23 20.69
CA GLY A 475 28.93 -20.99 21.89
C GLY A 475 27.81 -21.82 22.55
N PRO A 476 27.84 -22.08 23.87
CA PRO A 476 27.04 -23.13 24.49
C PRO A 476 25.52 -23.00 24.22
N PRO A 477 24.81 -24.12 24.01
CA PRO A 477 23.42 -24.15 23.53
C PRO A 477 22.42 -23.46 24.47
N ASP A 478 22.78 -23.29 25.76
CA ASP A 478 21.95 -22.63 26.75
C ASP A 478 22.04 -21.09 26.73
N GLY A 479 22.97 -20.51 25.95
CA GLY A 479 23.19 -19.08 25.87
C GLY A 479 22.03 -18.31 25.19
N ASP A 480 21.79 -17.08 25.64
CA ASP A 480 20.70 -16.21 25.14
C ASP A 480 20.76 -16.00 23.61
N LEU A 481 21.97 -15.83 23.05
CA LEU A 481 22.19 -15.69 21.61
C LEU A 481 21.75 -16.96 20.84
N HIS A 482 22.14 -18.14 21.32
CA HIS A 482 21.80 -19.43 20.70
C HIS A 482 20.29 -19.68 20.73
N ARG A 483 19.64 -19.43 21.88
CA ARG A 483 18.18 -19.55 22.04
C ARG A 483 17.42 -18.58 21.13
N GLY A 484 17.92 -17.36 20.98
CA GLY A 484 17.35 -16.36 20.07
C GLY A 484 17.40 -16.81 18.61
N ILE A 485 18.55 -17.34 18.16
CA ILE A 485 18.70 -17.89 16.81
C ILE A 485 17.77 -19.09 16.59
N GLN A 486 17.69 -20.01 17.55
CA GLN A 486 16.80 -21.17 17.49
C GLN A 486 15.32 -20.76 17.36
N TRP A 487 14.91 -19.72 18.09
CA TRP A 487 13.55 -19.17 17.99
C TRP A 487 13.30 -18.58 16.60
N MET A 488 14.24 -17.80 16.04
CA MET A 488 14.10 -17.22 14.70
C MET A 488 13.97 -18.30 13.63
N ILE A 489 14.78 -19.37 13.71
CA ILE A 489 14.69 -20.51 12.79
C ILE A 489 13.30 -21.16 12.88
N LYS A 490 12.78 -21.35 14.10
CA LYS A 490 11.44 -21.92 14.31
C LYS A 490 10.36 -21.05 13.68
N GLU A 491 10.41 -19.74 13.88
CA GLU A 491 9.40 -18.81 13.35
C GLU A 491 9.49 -18.64 11.82
N LEU A 492 10.68 -18.65 11.24
CA LEU A 492 10.85 -18.65 9.78
C LEU A 492 10.30 -19.93 9.13
N ARG A 493 10.31 -21.06 9.85
CA ARG A 493 9.65 -22.32 9.46
C ARG A 493 8.14 -22.32 9.74
N GLY A 494 7.69 -21.38 10.57
CA GLY A 494 6.33 -21.25 11.09
C GLY A 494 5.39 -20.47 10.18
N ASP A 495 4.30 -19.97 10.77
CA ASP A 495 3.16 -19.48 9.99
C ASP A 495 3.30 -18.02 9.52
N HIS A 496 4.21 -17.21 10.08
CA HIS A 496 4.32 -15.81 9.66
C HIS A 496 5.78 -15.34 9.54
N PRO A 497 6.53 -15.76 8.50
CA PRO A 497 7.94 -15.36 8.29
C PRO A 497 8.16 -13.84 8.22
N ARG A 498 7.13 -13.10 7.79
CA ARG A 498 7.14 -11.63 7.72
C ARG A 498 7.19 -10.94 9.09
N CYS A 499 6.82 -11.65 10.16
CA CYS A 499 6.69 -11.13 11.52
C CYS A 499 7.88 -11.50 12.41
N VAL A 500 8.91 -12.15 11.85
CA VAL A 500 10.07 -12.57 12.62
C VAL A 500 10.83 -11.35 13.14
N SER A 501 11.03 -11.33 14.46
CA SER A 501 11.78 -10.33 15.22
C SER A 501 12.53 -11.00 16.37
N TRP A 502 13.49 -10.34 17.00
CA TRP A 502 14.16 -10.92 18.17
C TRP A 502 13.16 -11.18 19.31
N PRO A 503 13.22 -12.34 20.00
CA PRO A 503 12.37 -12.60 21.17
C PRO A 503 12.78 -11.69 22.35
N LEU A 504 11.86 -10.84 22.82
CA LEU A 504 12.12 -9.79 23.82
C LEU A 504 12.24 -10.28 25.27
N GLU A 505 12.11 -11.58 25.55
CA GLU A 505 12.04 -12.14 26.91
C GLU A 505 13.40 -12.43 27.58
N GLN A 506 14.51 -11.85 27.10
CA GLN A 506 15.86 -12.21 27.55
C GLN A 506 16.50 -11.23 28.54
N HIS A 507 17.32 -11.75 29.46
CA HIS A 507 17.97 -11.00 30.54
C HIS A 507 19.16 -10.13 30.08
N ALA A 508 19.77 -10.43 28.92
CA ALA A 508 20.90 -9.69 28.37
C ALA A 508 20.47 -8.44 27.57
N SER A 509 21.31 -7.39 27.57
CA SER A 509 21.02 -6.21 26.74
C SER A 509 21.20 -6.53 25.25
N LEU A 510 20.36 -5.92 24.40
CA LEU A 510 20.46 -6.09 22.93
C LEU A 510 21.85 -5.69 22.38
N THR A 511 22.53 -4.75 23.04
CA THR A 511 23.90 -4.35 22.67
C THR A 511 24.89 -5.47 22.98
N ASP A 512 24.81 -6.10 24.16
CA ASP A 512 25.69 -7.21 24.53
C ASP A 512 25.50 -8.40 23.57
N LEU A 513 24.25 -8.69 23.19
CA LEU A 513 23.93 -9.72 22.20
C LEU A 513 24.50 -9.37 20.81
N MET A 514 24.46 -8.10 20.42
CA MET A 514 25.04 -7.64 19.14
C MET A 514 26.56 -7.72 19.14
N THR A 515 27.22 -7.41 20.26
CA THR A 515 28.66 -7.60 20.43
C THR A 515 29.01 -9.08 20.40
N ALA A 516 28.24 -9.95 21.06
CA ALA A 516 28.42 -11.40 20.98
C ALA A 516 28.26 -11.92 19.54
N ALA A 517 27.25 -11.45 18.80
CA ALA A 517 27.08 -11.79 17.39
C ALA A 517 28.28 -11.35 16.53
N ALA A 518 28.89 -10.21 16.83
CA ALA A 518 30.11 -9.76 16.16
C ALA A 518 31.33 -10.64 16.48
N ILE A 519 31.47 -11.09 17.73
CA ILE A 519 32.52 -12.02 18.16
C ILE A 519 32.40 -13.36 17.42
N TYR A 520 31.20 -13.90 17.26
CA TYR A 520 30.97 -15.19 16.57
C TYR A 520 30.77 -15.07 15.05
N CYS A 521 30.94 -13.89 14.46
CA CYS A 521 30.72 -13.64 13.03
C CYS A 521 29.31 -14.00 12.52
N CYS A 522 28.26 -13.51 13.21
CA CYS A 522 26.86 -13.78 12.88
C CYS A 522 26.16 -12.53 12.29
N PRO A 523 26.39 -12.18 11.01
CA PRO A 523 25.83 -10.98 10.38
C PRO A 523 24.30 -10.97 10.26
N VAL A 524 23.66 -12.11 9.97
CA VAL A 524 22.20 -12.22 9.83
C VAL A 524 21.53 -12.05 11.20
N THR A 525 22.07 -12.70 12.22
CA THR A 525 21.63 -12.51 13.61
C THR A 525 21.78 -11.05 14.05
N ALA A 526 22.91 -10.41 13.75
CA ALA A 526 23.11 -9.00 14.05
C ALA A 526 22.10 -8.08 13.32
N ALA A 527 21.68 -8.44 12.10
CA ALA A 527 20.64 -7.72 11.37
C ALA A 527 19.26 -7.82 12.04
N PHE A 528 18.88 -8.99 12.57
CA PHE A 528 17.65 -9.17 13.35
C PHE A 528 17.69 -8.46 14.71
N LEU A 529 18.83 -8.49 15.40
CA LEU A 529 19.05 -7.71 16.62
C LEU A 529 18.89 -6.21 16.33
N ARG A 530 19.46 -5.74 15.21
CA ARG A 530 19.31 -4.34 14.75
C ARG A 530 17.85 -3.99 14.45
N GLN A 531 17.10 -4.89 13.81
CA GLN A 531 15.65 -4.74 13.59
C GLN A 531 14.87 -4.62 14.90
N SER A 532 15.36 -5.25 15.97
CA SER A 532 14.73 -5.25 17.29
C SER A 532 15.20 -4.08 18.17
N GLY A 533 15.97 -3.15 17.60
CA GLY A 533 16.41 -1.91 18.27
C GLY A 533 17.85 -1.92 18.78
N ALA A 534 18.64 -2.99 18.57
CA ALA A 534 20.07 -2.99 18.88
C ALA A 534 20.79 -1.88 18.09
N LYS A 535 21.88 -1.33 18.63
CA LYS A 535 22.63 -0.24 17.97
C LYS A 535 24.10 -0.62 17.88
N ALA A 536 24.63 -0.66 16.66
CA ALA A 536 25.96 -1.19 16.36
C ALA A 536 27.14 -0.34 16.89
N PHE A 537 26.87 0.90 17.31
CA PHE A 537 27.88 1.84 17.81
C PHE A 537 27.82 2.03 19.32
N LEU A 538 26.85 1.43 20.03
CA LEU A 538 26.83 1.44 21.49
C LEU A 538 27.90 0.48 22.01
N GLN A 539 28.51 0.86 23.12
CA GLN A 539 29.42 0.00 23.86
C GLN A 539 28.62 -0.99 24.72
N ASP A 540 29.10 -2.22 24.80
CA ASP A 540 28.60 -3.25 25.70
C ASP A 540 29.01 -2.96 27.16
N ALA A 541 28.65 -3.85 28.09
CA ALA A 541 29.03 -3.72 29.50
C ALA A 541 30.56 -3.66 29.75
N THR A 542 31.39 -4.09 28.78
CA THR A 542 32.85 -4.04 28.84
C THR A 542 33.44 -2.76 28.25
N GLY A 543 32.60 -1.89 27.68
CA GLY A 543 33.03 -0.69 26.98
C GLY A 543 33.49 -0.95 25.54
N THR A 544 33.16 -2.11 24.97
CA THR A 544 33.55 -2.52 23.61
C THR A 544 32.37 -2.36 22.66
N THR A 545 32.56 -1.75 21.49
CA THR A 545 31.50 -1.71 20.46
C THR A 545 31.50 -3.00 19.65
N PRO A 546 30.36 -3.42 19.06
CA PRO A 546 30.30 -4.55 18.13
C PRO A 546 31.35 -4.49 17.02
N LEU A 547 31.69 -3.30 16.52
CA LEU A 547 32.72 -3.11 15.51
C LEU A 547 34.12 -3.45 16.05
N HIS A 548 34.47 -2.98 17.26
CA HIS A 548 35.75 -3.36 17.88
C HIS A 548 35.85 -4.86 18.11
N ALA A 549 34.77 -5.49 18.55
CA ALA A 549 34.74 -6.93 18.77
C ALA A 549 34.94 -7.73 17.47
N ALA A 550 34.35 -7.30 16.35
CA ALA A 550 34.61 -7.90 15.03
C ALA A 550 36.07 -7.72 14.59
N LEU A 551 36.63 -6.52 14.77
CA LEU A 551 38.00 -6.20 14.37
C LEU A 551 39.06 -6.94 15.21
N ASP A 552 38.87 -7.03 16.53
CA ASP A 552 39.77 -7.75 17.44
C ASP A 552 39.82 -9.27 17.08
N ASN A 553 38.72 -9.83 16.55
CA ASN A 553 38.64 -11.22 16.07
C ASN A 553 38.99 -11.38 14.57
N ARG A 554 39.36 -10.31 13.85
CA ARG A 554 39.68 -10.29 12.41
C ARG A 554 38.53 -10.74 11.50
N HIS A 555 37.29 -10.50 11.91
CA HIS A 555 36.09 -10.78 11.11
C HIS A 555 35.78 -9.59 10.18
N TRP A 556 36.53 -9.48 9.07
CA TRP A 556 36.44 -8.35 8.15
C TRP A 556 35.06 -8.21 7.48
N ASP A 557 34.44 -9.32 7.08
CA ASP A 557 33.12 -9.33 6.46
C ASP A 557 32.05 -8.82 7.44
N MET A 558 32.14 -9.25 8.70
CA MET A 558 31.26 -8.76 9.76
C MET A 558 31.47 -7.26 10.02
N ALA A 559 32.72 -6.78 10.02
CA ALA A 559 33.01 -5.36 10.14
C ALA A 559 32.41 -4.53 8.99
N ARG A 560 32.49 -5.04 7.74
CA ARG A 560 31.82 -4.41 6.57
C ARG A 560 30.31 -4.34 6.75
N VAL A 561 29.68 -5.45 7.14
CA VAL A 561 28.22 -5.50 7.38
C VAL A 561 27.82 -4.53 8.49
N LEU A 562 28.60 -4.47 9.58
CA LEU A 562 28.34 -3.56 10.69
C LEU A 562 28.33 -2.10 10.23
N VAL A 563 29.31 -1.68 9.45
CA VAL A 563 29.44 -0.29 8.96
C VAL A 563 28.39 0.02 7.89
N ARG A 564 28.29 -0.80 6.84
CA ARG A 564 27.43 -0.51 5.67
C ARG A 564 25.94 -0.71 5.97
N ASP A 565 25.58 -1.83 6.58
CA ASP A 565 24.18 -2.27 6.72
C ASP A 565 23.58 -1.98 8.10
N LEU A 566 24.37 -2.10 9.18
CA LEU A 566 23.87 -2.04 10.56
C LEU A 566 24.08 -0.68 11.24
N GLY A 567 24.84 0.22 10.60
CA GLY A 567 25.06 1.60 11.05
C GLY A 567 26.07 1.74 12.18
N ALA A 568 27.11 0.91 12.21
CA ALA A 568 28.25 1.09 13.10
C ALA A 568 29.02 2.38 12.74
N CYS A 569 29.58 3.03 13.76
CA CYS A 569 30.35 4.26 13.57
C CYS A 569 31.84 3.95 13.60
N LEU A 570 32.58 4.41 12.58
CA LEU A 570 34.04 4.25 12.47
C LEU A 570 34.84 5.11 13.46
N TYR A 571 34.18 6.11 14.05
CA TYR A 571 34.84 7.20 14.78
C TYR A 571 34.64 7.15 16.30
N VAL A 572 33.79 6.24 16.80
CA VAL A 572 33.53 6.10 18.24
C VAL A 572 34.59 5.18 18.84
N PRO A 573 35.41 5.63 19.80
CA PRO A 573 36.44 4.82 20.43
C PRO A 573 35.85 3.81 21.43
N ASP A 574 36.62 2.75 21.74
CA ASP A 574 36.32 1.84 22.85
C ASP A 574 36.69 2.46 24.22
N SER A 575 36.37 1.77 25.32
CA SER A 575 36.76 2.17 26.68
C SER A 575 38.28 2.28 26.90
N ARG A 576 39.09 1.75 25.97
CA ARG A 576 40.56 1.85 25.97
C ARG A 576 41.06 3.02 25.12
N GLY A 577 40.16 3.80 24.52
CA GLY A 577 40.48 4.95 23.66
C GLY A 577 40.96 4.58 22.25
N ARG A 578 40.83 3.31 21.83
CA ARG A 578 41.18 2.89 20.46
C ARG A 578 40.06 3.29 19.52
N SER A 579 40.40 3.88 18.37
CA SER A 579 39.43 4.15 17.30
C SER A 579 39.32 2.95 16.35
N PRO A 580 38.12 2.55 15.89
CA PRO A 580 37.96 1.51 14.86
C PRO A 580 38.75 1.84 13.59
N LEU A 581 38.87 3.13 13.26
CA LEU A 581 39.63 3.61 12.11
C LEU A 581 41.07 3.10 12.14
N ASP A 582 41.72 3.10 13.31
CA ASP A 582 43.12 2.70 13.50
C ASP A 582 43.34 1.19 13.40
N LEU A 583 42.30 0.41 13.70
CA LEU A 583 42.32 -1.04 13.62
C LEU A 583 42.04 -1.55 12.19
N LEU A 584 41.47 -0.73 11.32
CA LEU A 584 41.16 -1.09 9.94
C LEU A 584 42.38 -1.06 9.01
N PRO A 585 42.53 -2.06 8.10
CA PRO A 585 43.49 -2.00 7.00
C PRO A 585 43.28 -0.76 6.12
N LYS A 586 44.38 -0.18 5.60
CA LYS A 586 44.34 1.07 4.82
C LYS A 586 43.40 1.01 3.60
N TYR A 587 43.32 -0.12 2.90
CA TYR A 587 42.45 -0.28 1.74
C TYR A 587 40.97 -0.24 2.15
N MET A 588 40.62 -0.99 3.20
CA MET A 588 39.26 -1.08 3.72
C MET A 588 38.79 0.25 4.30
N ARG A 589 39.66 0.97 5.02
CA ARG A 589 39.37 2.31 5.53
C ARG A 589 38.86 3.24 4.41
N ARG A 590 39.60 3.29 3.29
CA ARG A 590 39.22 4.13 2.14
C ARG A 590 37.87 3.73 1.54
N GLU A 591 37.63 2.43 1.36
CA GLU A 591 36.36 1.93 0.82
C GLU A 591 35.16 2.28 1.70
N GLU A 592 35.27 2.05 3.02
CA GLU A 592 34.16 2.30 3.95
C GLU A 592 33.85 3.79 4.10
N GLU A 593 34.87 4.65 4.16
CA GLU A 593 34.66 6.10 4.23
C GLU A 593 34.08 6.68 2.93
N MET A 594 34.53 6.20 1.76
CA MET A 594 33.91 6.55 0.48
C MET A 594 32.42 6.13 0.46
N SER A 595 32.10 4.94 0.98
CA SER A 595 30.72 4.47 1.06
C SER A 595 29.85 5.34 1.98
N LEU A 596 30.39 5.80 3.11
CA LEU A 596 29.69 6.72 4.03
C LEU A 596 29.46 8.09 3.39
N TYR A 597 30.47 8.63 2.71
CA TYR A 597 30.39 9.90 2.00
C TYR A 597 29.24 9.92 0.98
N TYR A 598 29.17 8.94 0.07
CA TYR A 598 28.08 8.88 -0.92
C TYR A 598 26.70 8.71 -0.28
N ARG A 599 26.61 7.95 0.82
CA ARG A 599 25.36 7.75 1.55
C ARG A 599 24.84 9.06 2.15
N GLU A 600 25.70 9.82 2.81
CA GLU A 600 25.32 11.09 3.43
C GLU A 600 25.08 12.19 2.38
N ARG A 601 25.83 12.19 1.29
CA ARG A 601 25.60 13.11 0.16
C ARG A 601 24.20 12.94 -0.43
N ARG A 602 23.71 11.70 -0.59
CA ARG A 602 22.32 11.47 -1.00
C ARG A 602 21.31 11.96 0.03
N GLN A 603 21.59 11.77 1.33
CA GLN A 603 20.71 12.31 2.35
C GLN A 603 20.59 13.84 2.23
N LEU A 604 21.68 14.54 1.89
CA LEU A 604 21.65 15.97 1.59
C LEU A 604 20.84 16.29 0.32
N GLU A 605 20.98 15.52 -0.75
CA GLU A 605 20.17 15.67 -1.98
C GLU A 605 18.67 15.43 -1.72
N ASP A 606 18.32 14.40 -0.95
CA ASP A 606 16.95 14.09 -0.54
C ASP A 606 16.38 15.22 0.34
N ILE A 607 17.20 15.74 1.27
CA ILE A 607 16.86 16.91 2.08
C ILE A 607 16.60 18.10 1.16
N GLN A 608 17.47 18.37 0.19
CA GLN A 608 17.34 19.46 -0.76
C GLN A 608 16.05 19.34 -1.59
N GLN A 609 15.78 18.17 -2.15
CA GLN A 609 14.54 17.92 -2.93
C GLN A 609 13.27 18.02 -2.08
N GLY A 610 13.37 17.67 -0.79
CA GLY A 610 12.29 17.82 0.18
C GLY A 610 12.01 19.27 0.59
N MET A 611 12.96 20.18 0.42
CA MET A 611 12.78 21.61 0.73
C MET A 611 11.89 22.28 -0.33
N LYS A 612 10.97 23.13 0.14
CA LYS A 612 10.07 23.88 -0.75
C LYS A 612 10.61 25.26 -1.13
N ASP A 613 11.50 25.84 -0.32
CA ASP A 613 12.11 27.15 -0.57
C ASP A 613 13.40 26.99 -1.38
N LYS A 614 13.56 27.80 -2.44
CA LYS A 614 14.74 27.81 -3.32
C LYS A 614 16.00 28.29 -2.60
N GLU A 615 15.86 29.15 -1.59
CA GLU A 615 17.02 29.66 -0.83
C GLU A 615 17.55 28.62 0.15
N ASP A 616 16.67 27.88 0.83
CA ASP A 616 17.09 26.75 1.66
C ASP A 616 17.65 25.60 0.82
N GLN A 617 17.10 25.37 -0.38
CA GLN A 617 17.71 24.46 -1.36
C GLN A 617 19.13 24.88 -1.75
N GLN A 618 19.39 26.19 -1.88
CA GLN A 618 20.71 26.73 -2.19
C GLN A 618 21.67 26.58 -1.01
N ARG A 619 21.22 26.81 0.24
CA ARG A 619 22.04 26.58 1.44
C ARG A 619 22.45 25.12 1.60
N VAL A 620 21.54 24.18 1.34
CA VAL A 620 21.87 22.75 1.37
C VAL A 620 22.85 22.38 0.25
N LEU A 621 22.76 23.04 -0.92
CA LEU A 621 23.74 22.88 -2.00
C LEU A 621 25.13 23.36 -1.57
N GLU A 622 25.22 24.54 -0.96
CA GLU A 622 26.49 25.07 -0.40
C GLU A 622 27.10 24.12 0.65
N VAL A 623 26.26 23.52 1.51
CA VAL A 623 26.73 22.49 2.46
C VAL A 623 27.26 21.25 1.72
N THR A 624 26.64 20.87 0.62
CA THR A 624 27.10 19.75 -0.22
C THR A 624 28.45 20.07 -0.87
N ASP A 625 28.64 21.29 -1.38
CA ASP A 625 29.92 21.75 -1.94
C ASP A 625 31.03 21.78 -0.89
N ILE A 626 30.71 22.21 0.34
CA ILE A 626 31.65 22.16 1.48
C ILE A 626 32.01 20.72 1.81
N TYR A 627 31.04 19.81 1.81
CA TYR A 627 31.29 18.40 2.09
C TYR A 627 32.23 17.79 1.04
N ASP A 628 31.96 18.04 -0.24
CA ASP A 628 32.79 17.58 -1.36
C ASP A 628 34.23 18.13 -1.25
N TYR A 629 34.37 19.40 -0.88
CA TYR A 629 35.68 20.02 -0.66
C TYR A 629 36.45 19.39 0.50
N LEU A 630 35.82 19.26 1.68
CA LEU A 630 36.44 18.67 2.88
C LEU A 630 36.81 17.20 2.66
N PHE A 631 35.97 16.45 1.95
CA PHE A 631 36.22 15.05 1.65
C PHE A 631 37.41 14.88 0.70
N ASN A 632 37.51 15.71 -0.34
CA ASN A 632 38.65 15.69 -1.27
C ASN A 632 39.97 16.04 -0.56
N LEU A 633 39.95 17.00 0.36
CA LEU A 633 41.11 17.37 1.17
C LEU A 633 41.51 16.24 2.12
N TYR A 634 40.53 15.62 2.80
CA TYR A 634 40.76 14.46 3.65
C TYR A 634 41.40 13.29 2.87
N LYS A 635 40.94 13.06 1.64
CA LYS A 635 41.46 12.03 0.73
C LYS A 635 42.89 12.31 0.25
N SER A 636 43.26 13.57 -0.01
CA SER A 636 44.61 13.92 -0.45
C SER A 636 45.65 13.83 0.66
N GLY A 637 45.22 13.86 1.93
CA GLY A 637 46.10 13.80 3.09
C GLY A 637 46.89 15.10 3.32
N ASP A 638 46.47 16.20 2.68
CA ASP A 638 47.10 17.49 2.83
C ASP A 638 46.83 18.11 4.21
N VAL A 639 47.84 18.80 4.75
CA VAL A 639 47.82 19.44 6.07
C VAL A 639 46.71 20.49 6.14
N LYS A 640 46.05 20.54 7.31
CA LYS A 640 45.04 21.50 7.77
C LYS A 640 44.84 22.68 6.82
N PRO A 641 43.62 22.88 6.29
CA PRO A 641 43.36 24.04 5.49
C PRO A 641 43.57 25.29 6.35
N GLU A 642 44.43 26.22 5.90
CA GLU A 642 44.14 27.63 6.14
C GLU A 642 42.86 27.91 5.38
N ILE A 643 41.71 27.61 6.01
CA ILE A 643 40.42 28.10 5.54
C ILE A 643 40.51 29.62 5.68
N SER A 644 41.03 30.27 4.64
CA SER A 644 40.75 31.68 4.39
C SER A 644 39.22 31.78 4.42
N PRO A 645 38.59 32.68 5.19
CA PRO A 645 37.19 32.57 5.52
C PRO A 645 36.32 33.39 4.55
N PRO A 646 35.81 32.85 3.45
CA PRO A 646 34.47 33.15 3.08
C PRO A 646 33.58 32.20 3.90
N HIS A 647 32.89 32.74 4.91
CA HIS A 647 31.69 32.11 5.50
C HIS A 647 31.88 31.14 6.69
N SER A 648 32.38 31.66 7.83
CA SER A 648 32.23 30.98 9.13
C SER A 648 30.77 30.60 9.44
N GLU A 649 29.81 31.43 9.05
CA GLU A 649 28.38 31.17 9.25
C GLU A 649 27.87 29.94 8.49
N THR A 650 28.34 29.70 7.26
CA THR A 650 27.92 28.53 6.46
C THR A 650 28.52 27.24 7.03
N LEU A 651 29.74 27.26 7.56
CA LEU A 651 30.34 26.11 8.25
C LEU A 651 29.59 25.75 9.54
N LEU A 652 29.18 26.77 10.32
CA LEU A 652 28.35 26.58 11.51
C LEU A 652 26.97 26.00 11.13
N TYR A 653 26.35 26.54 10.08
CA TYR A 653 25.10 26.01 9.54
C TYR A 653 25.24 24.55 9.07
N ALA A 654 26.33 24.21 8.38
CA ALA A 654 26.62 22.85 7.95
C ALA A 654 26.72 21.90 9.15
N LEU A 655 27.41 22.31 10.23
CA LEU A 655 27.53 21.52 11.45
C LEU A 655 26.18 21.36 12.18
N MET A 656 25.36 22.41 12.19
CA MET A 656 24.00 22.35 12.72
C MET A 656 23.16 21.33 11.95
N LEU A 657 23.14 21.44 10.62
CA LEU A 657 22.37 20.56 9.74
C LEU A 657 22.85 19.11 9.89
N ALA A 658 24.16 18.89 9.94
CA ALA A 658 24.74 17.56 10.16
C ALA A 658 24.32 16.95 11.50
N ALA A 659 24.38 17.72 12.60
CA ALA A 659 23.96 17.27 13.92
C ALA A 659 22.44 17.01 14.01
N GLN A 660 21.61 17.81 13.34
CA GLN A 660 20.14 17.65 13.30
C GLN A 660 19.68 16.48 12.42
N ARG A 661 20.43 16.16 11.36
CA ARG A 661 20.08 15.11 10.39
C ARG A 661 20.79 13.79 10.63
N GLY A 662 21.77 13.75 11.54
CA GLY A 662 22.50 12.53 11.89
C GLY A 662 23.61 12.17 10.89
N LEU A 663 24.21 13.18 10.23
CA LEU A 663 25.29 13.00 9.25
C LEU A 663 26.64 12.87 9.98
N LEU A 664 27.04 11.64 10.26
CA LEU A 664 28.20 11.30 11.09
C LEU A 664 29.52 11.67 10.42
N HIS A 665 29.71 11.29 9.15
CA HIS A 665 30.94 11.52 8.42
C HIS A 665 31.13 13.02 8.17
N LEU A 666 30.08 13.73 7.74
CA LEU A 666 30.13 15.19 7.61
C LEU A 666 30.42 15.88 8.95
N THR A 667 29.80 15.45 10.06
CA THR A 667 30.08 16.00 11.40
C THR A 667 31.55 15.81 11.77
N TYR A 668 32.11 14.62 11.51
CA TYR A 668 33.52 14.32 11.77
C TYR A 668 34.45 15.21 10.92
N LEU A 669 34.21 15.32 9.62
CA LEU A 669 35.04 16.15 8.73
C LEU A 669 34.97 17.64 9.11
N LEU A 670 33.80 18.17 9.45
CA LEU A 670 33.65 19.57 9.84
C LEU A 670 34.43 19.90 11.12
N VAL A 671 34.41 19.02 12.12
CA VAL A 671 35.11 19.23 13.39
C VAL A 671 36.62 18.97 13.25
N VAL A 672 37.01 17.85 12.64
CA VAL A 672 38.42 17.40 12.62
C VAL A 672 39.22 18.02 11.47
N VAL A 673 38.65 18.09 10.26
CA VAL A 673 39.33 18.61 9.07
C VAL A 673 39.04 20.11 8.88
N GLY A 674 37.80 20.52 9.13
CA GLY A 674 37.35 21.91 9.06
C GLY A 674 37.90 22.81 10.16
N GLY A 675 38.56 22.24 11.19
CA GLY A 675 39.23 23.01 12.24
C GLY A 675 38.30 23.81 13.14
N LEU A 676 37.02 23.43 13.24
CA LEU A 676 36.09 24.01 14.20
C LEU A 676 36.50 23.53 15.61
N ASP A 677 36.99 24.46 16.45
CA ASP A 677 37.57 24.18 17.77
C ASP A 677 36.60 23.41 18.70
N GLY A 678 36.68 22.08 18.62
CA GLY A 678 36.00 21.15 19.52
C GLY A 678 34.47 21.23 19.50
N ALA A 679 33.82 20.25 20.10
CA ALA A 679 32.36 20.20 20.18
C ALA A 679 31.71 21.27 21.11
N HIS A 680 32.46 22.32 21.45
CA HIS A 680 32.06 23.47 22.28
C HIS A 680 31.54 24.66 21.47
N VAL A 681 31.69 24.65 20.14
CA VAL A 681 31.28 25.75 19.28
C VAL A 681 29.80 26.04 19.47
N VAL A 682 29.47 27.30 19.77
CA VAL A 682 28.07 27.76 19.79
C VAL A 682 27.63 27.90 18.34
N VAL A 683 26.73 27.02 17.92
CA VAL A 683 26.27 26.92 16.53
C VAL A 683 24.98 27.70 16.33
N ASP A 684 24.16 27.80 17.36
CA ASP A 684 22.93 28.58 17.32
C ASP A 684 22.95 29.68 18.37
N ALA A 685 23.14 30.92 17.90
CA ALA A 685 23.20 32.13 18.71
C ALA A 685 21.84 32.52 19.35
N THR A 686 20.72 31.89 18.98
CA THR A 686 19.43 32.16 19.63
C THR A 686 19.31 31.46 20.99
N HIS A 687 19.88 30.25 21.10
CA HIS A 687 19.86 29.45 22.34
C HIS A 687 21.22 29.41 23.05
N ASP A 688 22.27 29.87 22.40
CA ASP A 688 23.66 29.58 22.76
C ASP A 688 23.94 28.06 22.78
N SER A 689 23.30 27.32 21.84
CA SER A 689 23.36 25.86 21.79
C SER A 689 24.54 25.35 20.96
N CYS A 690 25.16 24.26 21.43
CA CYS A 690 26.26 23.58 20.75
C CYS A 690 25.76 22.36 19.93
N PRO A 691 26.60 21.75 19.07
CA PRO A 691 26.22 20.57 18.28
C PRO A 691 25.65 19.42 19.11
N LEU A 692 26.15 19.25 20.35
CA LEU A 692 25.67 18.20 21.25
C LEU A 692 24.22 18.43 21.67
N HIS A 693 23.82 19.69 21.90
CA HIS A 693 22.42 20.05 22.18
C HIS A 693 21.50 19.73 21.00
N GLN A 694 21.94 20.07 19.79
CA GLN A 694 21.17 19.84 18.55
C GLN A 694 21.03 18.34 18.25
N ALA A 695 22.11 17.57 18.38
CA ALA A 695 22.07 16.12 18.21
C ALA A 695 21.19 15.44 19.28
N ALA A 696 21.23 15.94 20.52
CA ALA A 696 20.44 15.41 21.62
C ALA A 696 18.94 15.70 21.50
N SER A 697 18.56 16.91 21.08
CA SER A 697 17.15 17.30 20.89
C SER A 697 16.48 16.55 19.73
N HIS A 698 17.24 16.13 18.72
CA HIS A 698 16.75 15.37 17.57
C HIS A 698 16.91 13.85 17.73
N GLY A 699 17.51 13.38 18.82
CA GLY A 699 17.67 11.94 19.08
C GLY A 699 18.74 11.26 18.23
N ASN A 700 19.64 12.02 17.62
CA ASN A 700 20.70 11.52 16.75
C ASN A 700 21.84 10.91 17.57
N LEU A 701 21.60 9.71 18.06
CA LEU A 701 22.47 9.03 19.00
C LEU A 701 23.90 8.82 18.46
N GLY A 702 24.06 8.54 17.17
CA GLY A 702 25.39 8.39 16.57
C GLY A 702 26.21 9.69 16.63
N CYS A 703 25.58 10.84 16.32
CA CYS A 703 26.23 12.15 16.39
C CYS A 703 26.54 12.52 17.84
N VAL A 704 25.66 12.18 18.79
CA VAL A 704 25.93 12.34 20.23
C VAL A 704 27.15 11.51 20.65
N ALA A 705 27.22 10.24 20.25
CA ALA A 705 28.35 9.36 20.54
C ALA A 705 29.68 9.93 19.97
N LEU A 706 29.65 10.39 18.72
CA LEU A 706 30.79 11.01 18.05
C LEU A 706 31.24 12.29 18.75
N LEU A 707 30.31 13.20 19.06
CA LEU A 707 30.63 14.48 19.69
C LEU A 707 31.21 14.27 21.09
N LEU A 708 30.67 13.33 21.88
CA LEU A 708 31.25 12.94 23.17
C LEU A 708 32.66 12.38 23.01
N ALA A 709 32.89 11.53 22.01
CA ALA A 709 34.22 11.01 21.70
C ALA A 709 35.23 12.09 21.29
N LEU A 710 34.76 13.15 20.64
CA LEU A 710 35.54 14.34 20.28
C LEU A 710 35.69 15.34 21.45
N GLY A 711 35.22 15.00 22.65
CA GLY A 711 35.38 15.81 23.87
C GLY A 711 34.27 16.84 24.12
N ALA A 712 33.07 16.65 23.57
CA ALA A 712 31.95 17.55 23.83
C ALA A 712 31.61 17.65 25.33
N PRO A 713 31.38 18.85 25.87
CA PRO A 713 31.05 19.04 27.27
C PRO A 713 29.60 18.60 27.53
N THR A 714 29.41 17.58 28.35
CA THR A 714 28.08 17.13 28.78
C THR A 714 27.37 18.13 29.70
N HIS A 715 28.16 18.95 30.41
CA HIS A 715 27.68 19.94 31.38
C HIS A 715 27.48 21.34 30.80
N GLN A 716 27.83 21.58 29.53
CA GLN A 716 27.58 22.88 28.92
C GLN A 716 26.07 23.14 28.92
N GLN A 717 25.69 24.28 29.47
CA GLN A 717 24.30 24.73 29.49
C GLN A 717 24.06 25.72 28.36
N ASP A 718 22.90 25.62 27.74
CA ASP A 718 22.34 26.67 26.89
C ASP A 718 21.96 27.90 27.74
N ARG A 719 21.47 28.95 27.08
CA ARG A 719 21.02 30.20 27.71
C ARG A 719 19.98 30.00 28.82
N TYR A 720 19.17 28.95 28.75
CA TYR A 720 18.09 28.66 29.69
C TYR A 720 18.51 27.63 30.76
N GLY A 721 19.79 27.26 30.80
CA GLY A 721 20.32 26.31 31.78
C GLY A 721 20.14 24.84 31.36
N HIS A 722 19.68 24.54 30.16
CA HIS A 722 19.54 23.16 29.69
C HIS A 722 20.88 22.62 29.23
N THR A 723 21.20 21.42 29.68
CA THR A 723 22.24 20.60 29.06
C THR A 723 21.64 19.74 27.95
N ALA A 724 22.50 19.12 27.13
CA ALA A 724 22.08 18.10 26.17
C ALA A 724 21.22 16.99 26.81
N GLY A 725 21.50 16.63 28.07
CA GLY A 725 20.70 15.67 28.83
C GLY A 725 19.27 16.15 29.11
N HIS A 726 19.09 17.43 29.45
CA HIS A 726 17.75 18.01 29.61
C HIS A 726 16.96 17.92 28.31
N LEU A 727 17.55 18.31 27.18
CA LEU A 727 16.87 18.27 25.88
C LEU A 727 16.54 16.84 25.46
N ALA A 728 17.47 15.89 25.60
CA ALA A 728 17.19 14.48 25.33
C ALA A 728 16.04 13.92 26.18
N ALA A 729 15.95 14.32 27.45
CA ALA A 729 14.84 13.95 28.34
C ALA A 729 13.52 14.61 27.92
N MET A 730 13.53 15.91 27.61
CA MET A 730 12.35 16.69 27.23
C MET A 730 11.67 16.14 25.98
N PHE A 731 12.46 15.74 24.97
CA PHE A 731 11.94 15.19 23.72
C PHE A 731 11.75 13.66 23.74
N GLY A 732 12.01 13.01 24.89
CA GLY A 732 11.74 11.58 25.05
C GLY A 732 12.75 10.65 24.40
N HIS A 733 13.95 11.13 24.05
CA HIS A 733 15.02 10.35 23.42
C HIS A 733 15.73 9.45 24.43
N LYS A 734 15.04 8.39 24.88
CA LYS A 734 15.49 7.49 25.97
C LYS A 734 16.91 6.96 25.78
N ALA A 735 17.27 6.54 24.57
CA ALA A 735 18.60 6.00 24.29
C ALA A 735 19.68 7.07 24.38
N THR A 736 19.39 8.27 23.89
CA THR A 736 20.28 9.44 23.93
C THR A 736 20.46 9.94 25.36
N PHE A 737 19.38 10.01 26.12
CA PHE A 737 19.42 10.33 27.54
C PHE A 737 20.29 9.36 28.34
N LYS A 738 20.12 8.04 28.14
CA LYS A 738 20.95 7.02 28.80
C LYS A 738 22.42 7.16 28.47
N GLN A 739 22.76 7.44 27.21
CA GLN A 739 24.16 7.63 26.80
C GLN A 739 24.79 8.87 27.43
N LEU A 740 24.02 9.95 27.61
CA LEU A 740 24.48 11.16 28.28
C LEU A 740 24.58 10.99 29.81
N GLN A 741 23.74 10.15 30.42
CA GLN A 741 23.76 9.81 31.84
C GLN A 741 24.95 8.92 32.25
N GLY A 742 25.46 8.11 31.31
CA GLY A 742 26.63 7.26 31.54
C GLY A 742 27.96 8.01 31.65
N VAL A 743 27.95 9.34 31.52
CA VAL A 743 29.10 10.22 31.70
C VAL A 743 28.97 10.88 33.07
N ASP A 744 29.86 10.54 34.02
CA ASP A 744 29.79 10.88 35.45
C ASP A 744 29.20 12.27 35.76
N TRP A 745 27.92 12.33 36.10
CA TRP A 745 27.32 13.51 36.74
C TRP A 745 27.55 13.42 38.25
N GLU A 746 28.69 13.91 38.75
CA GLU A 746 28.89 14.05 40.21
C GLU A 746 27.76 14.88 40.86
N TYR A 747 27.18 15.84 40.11
CA TYR A 747 26.00 16.62 40.47
C TYR A 747 25.17 16.93 39.22
N GLU A 748 23.87 16.62 39.22
CA GLU A 748 22.99 16.94 38.09
C GLU A 748 22.72 18.45 38.01
N PRO A 749 23.06 19.13 36.90
CA PRO A 749 22.80 20.56 36.75
C PRO A 749 21.29 20.82 36.71
N ARG A 750 20.86 21.94 37.30
CA ARG A 750 19.45 22.40 37.24
C ARG A 750 19.29 23.44 36.14
N CYS A 751 18.22 23.32 35.36
CA CYS A 751 17.82 24.35 34.41
C CYS A 751 17.18 25.55 35.12
N ARG A 752 16.79 26.58 34.36
CA ARG A 752 16.14 27.80 34.87
C ARG A 752 14.87 27.54 35.71
N ALA A 753 14.08 26.53 35.38
CA ALA A 753 12.90 26.16 36.17
C ALA A 753 13.25 25.41 37.47
N GLY A 754 14.54 25.17 37.71
CA GLY A 754 15.04 24.45 38.87
C GLY A 754 14.92 22.94 38.75
N THR A 755 14.68 22.37 37.57
CA THR A 755 14.55 20.91 37.38
C THR A 755 15.85 20.28 36.87
N THR A 756 16.11 19.02 37.23
CA THR A 756 17.25 18.24 36.71
C THR A 756 16.87 17.39 35.47
N PRO A 757 17.83 16.88 34.67
CA PRO A 757 17.54 16.01 33.54
C PRO A 757 16.73 14.76 33.93
N SER A 758 17.04 14.15 35.07
CA SER A 758 16.34 12.96 35.57
C SER A 758 14.91 13.29 36.02
N GLU A 759 14.71 14.42 36.69
CA GLU A 759 13.37 14.94 37.04
C GLU A 759 12.55 15.19 35.77
N ILE A 760 13.13 15.79 34.71
CA ILE A 760 12.46 15.98 33.42
C ILE A 760 12.07 14.65 32.76
N ASN A 761 12.96 13.66 32.76
CA ASN A 761 12.67 12.35 32.18
C ASN A 761 11.52 11.64 32.93
N HIS A 762 11.45 11.84 34.26
CA HIS A 762 10.30 11.40 35.06
C HIS A 762 9.03 12.16 34.67
N ASN A 763 9.09 13.49 34.61
CA ASN A 763 7.98 14.36 34.22
C ASN A 763 7.48 14.07 32.81
N PHE A 764 8.36 13.70 31.87
CA PHE A 764 8.01 13.29 30.52
C PHE A 764 7.24 11.96 30.52
N ARG A 765 7.65 10.98 31.34
CA ARG A 765 6.89 9.72 31.51
C ARG A 765 5.53 9.97 32.14
N ASP A 766 5.44 10.87 33.10
CA ASP A 766 4.18 11.28 33.72
C ASP A 766 3.31 12.03 32.72
N TYR A 767 3.86 12.93 31.90
CA TYR A 767 3.18 13.57 30.77
C TYR A 767 2.56 12.51 29.85
N LEU A 768 3.35 11.52 29.40
CA LEU A 768 2.83 10.44 28.56
C LEU A 768 1.71 9.63 29.23
N ARG A 769 1.84 9.35 30.54
CA ARG A 769 0.81 8.65 31.33
C ARG A 769 -0.48 9.45 31.45
N ILE A 770 -0.37 10.75 31.77
CA ILE A 770 -1.52 11.66 31.95
C ILE A 770 -2.35 11.75 30.67
N PHE A 771 -1.69 11.78 29.51
CA PHE A 771 -2.37 11.94 28.21
C PHE A 771 -2.65 10.63 27.48
N GLY A 772 -2.47 9.47 28.12
CA GLY A 772 -2.71 8.16 27.50
C GLY A 772 -1.84 7.90 26.26
N LYS A 773 -0.80 8.71 26.05
CA LYS A 773 0.15 8.55 24.94
C LYS A 773 1.09 7.42 25.33
N GLN A 774 0.80 6.19 24.91
CA GLN A 774 1.85 5.15 24.93
C GLN A 774 3.04 5.67 24.10
N THR A 775 4.28 5.38 24.50
CA THR A 775 5.42 5.50 23.58
C THR A 775 5.19 4.47 22.48
N VAL A 776 4.35 4.82 21.51
CA VAL A 776 4.21 4.04 20.29
C VAL A 776 5.54 4.23 19.59
N ASP A 777 6.38 3.19 19.60
CA ASP A 777 7.45 3.09 18.62
C ASP A 777 6.76 3.07 17.25
N LEU A 778 6.67 4.26 16.64
CA LEU A 778 5.98 4.50 15.37
C LEU A 778 6.62 3.74 14.21
N GLU A 779 7.80 3.14 14.43
CA GLU A 779 8.44 2.21 13.51
C GLU A 779 7.65 0.90 13.33
N GLN A 780 6.82 0.48 14.30
CA GLN A 780 6.09 -0.80 14.20
C GLN A 780 4.75 -0.70 13.47
N HIS A 781 4.07 0.46 13.50
CA HIS A 781 2.72 0.60 12.94
C HIS A 781 2.66 1.20 11.53
N THR A 782 3.80 1.62 10.96
CA THR A 782 3.90 2.15 9.60
C THR A 782 4.05 1.07 8.51
N LEU A 783 4.10 -0.20 8.90
CA LEU A 783 4.36 -1.34 8.01
C LEU A 783 3.12 -1.94 7.30
N CYS A 784 1.94 -1.31 7.39
CA CYS A 784 0.78 -1.76 6.63
C CYS A 784 0.59 -0.91 5.37
N ASN A 785 1.12 -1.38 4.23
CA ASN A 785 0.86 -0.83 2.88
C ASN A 785 -0.61 -0.96 2.42
N LYS A 786 -1.53 -1.36 3.32
CA LYS A 786 -2.97 -1.30 3.11
C LYS A 786 -3.59 -0.44 4.22
N PRO A 787 -3.93 0.84 3.94
CA PRO A 787 -4.59 1.75 4.89
C PRO A 787 -5.82 1.11 5.53
N SER A 788 -6.56 0.31 4.76
CA SER A 788 -7.74 -0.43 5.22
C SER A 788 -7.47 -1.40 6.38
N LYS A 789 -6.33 -2.10 6.40
CA LYS A 789 -6.00 -3.04 7.49
C LYS A 789 -5.49 -2.32 8.75
N GLY A 790 -4.74 -1.23 8.58
CA GLY A 790 -4.35 -0.37 9.70
C GLY A 790 -5.57 0.27 10.36
N ILE A 791 -6.48 0.81 9.56
CA ILE A 791 -7.75 1.37 10.03
C ILE A 791 -8.62 0.31 10.70
N GLN A 792 -8.73 -0.90 10.14
CA GLN A 792 -9.46 -2.02 10.77
C GLN A 792 -8.85 -2.49 12.09
N ALA A 793 -7.52 -2.57 12.20
CA ALA A 793 -6.85 -2.93 13.45
C ALA A 793 -7.08 -1.86 14.52
N ILE A 794 -6.98 -0.57 14.15
CA ILE A 794 -7.27 0.57 15.03
C ILE A 794 -8.73 0.51 15.51
N PHE A 795 -9.70 0.29 14.61
CA PHE A 795 -11.12 0.15 14.99
C PHE A 795 -11.40 -1.11 15.83
N ARG A 796 -10.68 -2.21 15.63
CA ARG A 796 -10.79 -3.41 16.49
C ARG A 796 -10.25 -3.17 17.90
N SER A 797 -9.23 -2.32 18.03
CA SER A 797 -8.63 -1.96 19.32
C SER A 797 -9.35 -0.82 20.06
N LEU A 798 -10.23 -0.07 19.39
CA LEU A 798 -10.94 1.07 19.96
C LEU A 798 -12.19 0.60 20.73
N ASP A 799 -12.10 0.56 22.06
CA ASP A 799 -13.29 0.53 22.91
C ASP A 799 -13.87 1.95 23.04
N LEU A 800 -14.96 2.20 22.31
CA LEU A 800 -15.68 3.48 22.32
C LEU A 800 -16.16 3.90 23.71
N LYS A 801 -16.42 2.95 24.63
CA LYS A 801 -16.87 3.25 26.00
C LYS A 801 -15.76 3.81 26.86
N THR A 802 -14.61 3.14 26.82
CA THR A 802 -13.41 3.58 27.51
C THR A 802 -12.90 4.88 26.89
N PHE A 803 -12.90 5.00 25.56
CA PHE A 803 -12.52 6.20 24.84
C PHE A 803 -13.38 7.43 25.21
N LEU A 804 -14.71 7.30 25.28
CA LEU A 804 -15.60 8.40 25.70
C LEU A 804 -15.43 8.75 27.18
N ALA A 805 -15.17 7.76 28.04
CA ALA A 805 -14.88 7.97 29.46
C ALA A 805 -13.50 8.60 29.70
N GLU A 806 -12.55 8.41 28.78
CA GLU A 806 -11.25 9.07 28.77
C GLU A 806 -11.36 10.50 28.23
N LEU A 807 -12.13 10.73 27.16
CA LEU A 807 -12.33 12.08 26.60
C LEU A 807 -12.87 13.08 27.64
N SER A 808 -13.79 12.65 28.51
CA SER A 808 -14.32 13.51 29.58
C SER A 808 -13.29 13.84 30.68
N LYS A 809 -12.21 13.07 30.79
CA LYS A 809 -11.08 13.32 31.72
C LYS A 809 -10.00 14.22 31.11
N ILE A 810 -9.91 14.30 29.77
CA ILE A 810 -8.81 14.98 29.05
C ILE A 810 -9.27 16.35 28.50
N THR A 811 -10.57 16.69 28.52
CA THR A 811 -11.02 18.05 28.14
C THR A 811 -10.40 19.13 29.04
N VAL A 812 -9.52 19.95 28.46
CA VAL A 812 -8.86 21.06 29.16
C VAL A 812 -9.69 22.34 28.99
N ASP A 813 -10.21 22.86 30.10
CA ASP A 813 -10.80 24.20 30.10
C ASP A 813 -9.70 25.28 30.18
N PHE A 814 -9.45 25.95 29.07
CA PHE A 814 -8.50 27.06 28.96
C PHE A 814 -8.91 28.33 29.72
N LYS A 815 -10.08 28.34 30.36
CA LYS A 815 -10.57 29.45 31.18
C LYS A 815 -10.21 29.31 32.66
N GLN A 816 -9.68 28.17 33.09
CA GLN A 816 -9.42 27.89 34.52
C GLN A 816 -8.10 27.13 34.74
N ASN A 817 -7.55 27.23 35.96
CA ASN A 817 -6.34 26.53 36.42
C ASN A 817 -5.04 26.90 35.65
N GLU A 818 -3.99 26.10 35.83
CA GLU A 818 -2.67 26.27 35.19
C GLU A 818 -2.74 26.35 33.65
N ALA A 819 -3.77 25.79 33.00
CA ALA A 819 -3.94 25.91 31.54
C ALA A 819 -4.20 27.35 31.08
N LYS A 820 -4.96 28.11 31.88
CA LYS A 820 -5.16 29.54 31.64
C LYS A 820 -3.87 30.32 31.86
N GLU A 821 -3.14 29.99 32.93
CA GLU A 821 -1.85 30.59 33.24
C GLU A 821 -0.84 30.42 32.09
N VAL A 822 -0.69 29.20 31.57
CA VAL A 822 0.16 28.90 30.40
C VAL A 822 -0.23 29.77 29.20
N LYS A 823 -1.53 29.85 28.88
CA LYS A 823 -2.04 30.67 27.77
C LYS A 823 -1.71 32.15 27.95
N ASP A 824 -1.99 32.70 29.13
CA ASP A 824 -1.81 34.13 29.42
C ASP A 824 -0.33 34.50 29.40
N ILE A 825 0.55 33.63 29.89
CA ILE A 825 2.01 33.83 29.86
C ILE A 825 2.55 33.73 28.43
N ILE A 826 2.14 32.72 27.64
CA ILE A 826 2.55 32.61 26.23
C ILE A 826 2.15 33.87 25.46
N LEU A 827 0.91 34.35 25.60
CA LEU A 827 0.48 35.57 24.92
C LEU A 827 1.30 36.79 25.32
N LYS A 828 1.59 36.92 26.62
CA LYS A 828 2.43 38.01 27.13
C LYS A 828 3.84 37.94 26.56
N GLU A 829 4.42 36.74 26.47
CA GLU A 829 5.76 36.54 25.94
C GLU A 829 5.83 36.86 24.44
N ILE A 830 4.86 36.39 23.66
CA ILE A 830 4.75 36.69 22.23
C ILE A 830 4.51 38.19 22.01
N GLN A 831 3.73 38.85 22.87
CA GLN A 831 3.55 40.31 22.80
C GLN A 831 4.88 41.05 22.99
N ILE A 832 5.72 40.63 23.94
CA ILE A 832 7.05 41.23 24.16
C ILE A 832 7.91 41.07 22.90
N ILE A 833 7.94 39.88 22.30
CA ILE A 833 8.70 39.61 21.06
C ILE A 833 8.20 40.51 19.93
N VAL A 834 6.89 40.63 19.74
CA VAL A 834 6.28 41.42 18.67
C VAL A 834 6.46 42.92 18.89
N ASP A 835 6.44 43.39 20.14
CA ASP A 835 6.72 44.78 20.47
C ASP A 835 8.17 45.15 20.12
N GLU A 836 9.13 44.27 20.38
CA GLU A 836 10.53 44.45 19.96
C GLU A 836 10.69 44.40 18.43
N VAL A 837 10.03 43.46 17.75
CA VAL A 837 10.00 43.42 16.27
C VAL A 837 9.42 44.71 15.70
N SER A 838 8.36 45.23 16.32
CA SER A 838 7.71 46.50 15.93
C SER A 838 8.59 47.72 16.15
N LYS A 839 9.49 47.70 17.15
CA LYS A 839 10.50 48.75 17.35
C LYS A 839 11.56 48.74 16.25
N LEU A 840 11.97 47.55 15.81
CA LEU A 840 12.94 47.38 14.72
C LEU A 840 12.33 47.75 13.36
N ASN A 841 11.09 47.33 13.10
CA ASN A 841 10.35 47.69 11.91
C ASN A 841 8.86 47.95 12.25
N GLY A 842 8.47 49.23 12.21
CA GLY A 842 7.11 49.67 12.52
C GLY A 842 6.02 49.11 11.61
N PHE A 843 6.38 48.46 10.49
CA PHE A 843 5.45 47.75 9.63
C PHE A 843 4.74 46.58 10.34
N TYR A 844 5.43 45.90 11.26
CA TYR A 844 4.90 44.73 11.98
C TYR A 844 4.07 45.10 13.22
N LYS A 845 3.69 46.37 13.37
CA LYS A 845 2.80 46.81 14.44
C LYS A 845 1.40 46.29 14.20
N GLY A 846 0.89 45.48 15.13
CA GLY A 846 -0.42 44.83 14.97
C GLY A 846 -0.99 44.30 16.28
N GLU A 847 -2.20 43.78 16.19
CA GLU A 847 -2.90 43.12 17.29
C GLU A 847 -2.67 41.60 17.24
N LEU A 848 -2.34 40.99 18.38
CA LEU A 848 -2.22 39.54 18.50
C LEU A 848 -3.58 38.89 18.76
N VAL A 849 -3.94 37.94 17.89
CA VAL A 849 -5.20 37.22 17.95
C VAL A 849 -4.93 35.71 17.94
N ILE A 850 -5.29 35.02 19.02
CA ILE A 850 -5.32 33.55 19.03
C ILE A 850 -6.45 33.09 18.10
N VAL A 851 -6.15 32.15 17.21
CA VAL A 851 -7.10 31.61 16.25
C VAL A 851 -7.26 30.09 16.38
N GLY A 852 -8.23 29.52 15.65
CA GLY A 852 -8.43 28.08 15.56
C GLY A 852 -8.98 27.45 16.85
N SER A 853 -8.66 26.17 17.09
CA SER A 853 -9.20 25.44 18.26
C SER A 853 -8.56 25.83 19.60
N THR A 854 -7.57 26.71 19.56
CA THR A 854 -6.89 27.24 20.76
C THR A 854 -7.66 28.43 21.35
N SER A 855 -8.46 29.15 20.55
CA SER A 855 -9.21 30.32 21.01
C SER A 855 -10.48 29.95 21.78
N ASP A 856 -11.20 28.90 21.38
CA ASP A 856 -12.47 28.43 21.96
C ASP A 856 -12.31 27.37 23.07
N GLY A 857 -11.09 26.86 23.23
CA GLY A 857 -10.74 25.79 24.16
C GLY A 857 -11.28 24.42 23.77
N THR A 858 -11.49 24.13 22.48
CA THR A 858 -11.87 22.79 21.99
C THR A 858 -10.67 21.88 21.72
N ARG A 859 -9.58 22.06 22.48
CA ARG A 859 -8.41 21.18 22.39
C ARG A 859 -8.62 19.93 23.24
N LEU A 860 -8.31 18.79 22.63
CA LEU A 860 -8.45 17.47 23.24
C LEU A 860 -7.31 17.11 24.19
N TYR A 861 -6.15 17.76 24.06
CA TYR A 861 -4.96 17.54 24.89
C TYR A 861 -4.55 18.88 25.53
N ALA A 862 -3.69 18.83 26.56
CA ALA A 862 -2.99 20.04 27.03
C ALA A 862 -2.30 20.75 25.85
N PRO A 863 -2.12 22.08 25.91
CA PRO A 863 -1.73 22.83 24.72
C PRO A 863 -0.35 22.41 24.22
N ASP A 864 -0.32 21.83 23.03
CA ASP A 864 0.91 21.43 22.32
C ASP A 864 1.30 22.40 21.19
N GLU A 865 0.41 23.29 20.73
CA GLU A 865 0.67 24.27 19.64
C GLU A 865 -0.29 25.49 19.71
N TYR A 866 0.18 26.73 19.75
CA TYR A 866 -0.67 27.94 19.72
C TYR A 866 -0.66 28.59 18.35
N ASP A 867 -1.83 28.67 17.70
CA ASP A 867 -2.00 29.44 16.47
C ASP A 867 -2.26 30.91 16.82
N ILE A 868 -1.29 31.78 16.53
CA ILE A 868 -1.36 33.21 16.84
C ILE A 868 -1.18 34.02 15.56
N ASN A 869 -2.22 34.78 15.20
CA ASN A 869 -2.15 35.74 14.12
C ASN A 869 -1.67 37.10 14.64
N LEU A 870 -0.67 37.68 13.98
CA LEU A 870 -0.30 39.09 14.10
C LEU A 870 -1.07 39.87 13.04
N VAL A 871 -2.16 40.53 13.45
CA VAL A 871 -3.04 41.28 12.54
C VAL A 871 -2.43 42.66 12.30
N LEU A 872 -1.90 42.87 11.10
CA LEU A 872 -1.27 44.13 10.71
C LEU A 872 -2.35 45.20 10.49
N SER A 873 -2.42 46.18 11.40
CA SER A 873 -3.39 47.26 11.38
C SER A 873 -2.77 48.56 10.84
N ASN A 874 -3.39 49.15 9.80
CA ASN A 874 -2.98 50.38 9.07
C ASN A 874 -1.92 50.23 7.96
N ILE A 875 -2.20 49.45 6.91
CA ILE A 875 -1.42 49.53 5.66
C ILE A 875 -2.21 50.31 4.60
N PRO A 876 -1.87 51.59 4.33
CA PRO A 876 -2.55 52.37 3.30
C PRO A 876 -2.22 51.85 1.89
N GLY A 877 -3.21 51.82 1.00
CA GLY A 877 -3.01 51.47 -0.41
C GLY A 877 -2.92 49.97 -0.72
N VAL A 878 -3.50 49.11 0.13
CA VAL A 878 -3.66 47.67 -0.14
C VAL A 878 -5.05 47.41 -0.73
N SER A 879 -5.12 46.93 -1.97
CA SER A 879 -6.34 46.42 -2.60
C SER A 879 -6.24 44.92 -2.84
N VAL A 880 -7.37 44.21 -2.74
CA VAL A 880 -7.46 42.77 -2.99
C VAL A 880 -8.19 42.54 -4.31
N GLU A 881 -7.51 41.92 -5.25
CA GLU A 881 -8.05 41.52 -6.55
C GLU A 881 -8.21 39.99 -6.59
N ILE A 882 -9.22 39.51 -7.34
CA ILE A 882 -9.50 38.09 -7.53
C ILE A 882 -9.43 37.80 -9.02
N GLU A 883 -8.39 37.07 -9.44
CA GLU A 883 -8.17 36.64 -10.82
C GLU A 883 -8.58 35.17 -10.99
N GLU A 884 -9.20 34.83 -12.13
CA GLU A 884 -9.51 33.44 -12.52
C GLU A 884 -8.39 32.93 -13.44
N GLN A 885 -7.80 31.79 -13.08
CA GLN A 885 -6.77 31.11 -13.87
C GLN A 885 -7.28 29.78 -14.43
N GLU A 886 -6.92 29.51 -15.68
CA GLU A 886 -7.19 28.25 -16.36
C GLU A 886 -6.14 27.20 -15.97
N LYS A 887 -6.56 26.02 -15.48
CA LYS A 887 -5.64 24.95 -15.08
C LYS A 887 -5.12 24.19 -16.30
N THR A 888 -3.80 24.18 -16.49
CA THR A 888 -3.11 23.42 -17.57
C THR A 888 -2.64 22.01 -17.18
N ARG A 889 -2.93 21.51 -15.97
CA ARG A 889 -2.56 20.13 -15.56
C ARG A 889 -3.59 19.11 -16.03
N VAL A 890 -3.12 18.11 -16.77
CA VAL A 890 -3.80 17.05 -17.55
C VAL A 890 -4.95 16.29 -16.84
N ALA A 891 -5.14 16.41 -15.52
CA ALA A 891 -6.16 15.67 -14.76
C ALA A 891 -7.32 16.51 -14.21
N LEU A 892 -7.30 17.84 -14.30
CA LEU A 892 -8.35 18.70 -13.71
C LEU A 892 -8.83 19.78 -14.69
N THR A 893 -9.97 19.56 -15.34
CA THR A 893 -10.67 20.60 -16.10
C THR A 893 -11.41 21.55 -15.14
N GLY A 894 -10.98 22.80 -15.02
CA GLY A 894 -11.70 23.82 -14.25
C GLY A 894 -10.91 25.11 -13.99
N HIS A 895 -11.63 26.23 -13.86
CA HIS A 895 -11.10 27.55 -13.48
C HIS A 895 -10.76 27.57 -11.97
N SER A 896 -9.64 28.17 -11.58
CA SER A 896 -9.32 28.46 -10.17
C SER A 896 -9.18 29.94 -9.89
N CYS A 897 -9.81 30.41 -8.82
CA CYS A 897 -9.67 31.77 -8.30
C CYS A 897 -8.39 31.88 -7.45
N GLN A 898 -7.57 32.90 -7.74
CA GLN A 898 -6.39 33.28 -6.96
C GLN A 898 -6.63 34.65 -6.31
N VAL A 899 -6.25 34.78 -5.03
CA VAL A 899 -6.28 36.06 -4.30
C VAL A 899 -4.96 36.77 -4.54
N LYS A 900 -5.03 37.98 -5.08
CA LYS A 900 -3.87 38.84 -5.34
C LYS A 900 -3.98 40.11 -4.51
N VAL A 901 -2.96 40.38 -3.71
CA VAL A 901 -2.87 41.60 -2.92
C VAL A 901 -2.04 42.60 -3.72
N VAL A 902 -2.69 43.64 -4.24
CA VAL A 902 -2.04 44.74 -4.95
C VAL A 902 -1.67 45.81 -3.93
N SER A 903 -0.37 46.07 -3.82
CA SER A 903 0.18 47.09 -2.93
C SER A 903 1.43 47.69 -3.52
N SER A 904 1.63 49.00 -3.30
CA SER A 904 2.89 49.69 -3.58
C SER A 904 3.97 49.43 -2.53
N HIS A 905 3.63 48.73 -1.43
CA HIS A 905 4.55 48.49 -0.32
C HIS A 905 5.53 47.34 -0.63
N PRO A 906 6.86 47.53 -0.51
CA PRO A 906 7.85 46.52 -0.89
C PRO A 906 7.76 45.23 -0.06
N ASN A 907 7.45 45.34 1.24
CA ASN A 907 7.37 44.18 2.15
C ASN A 907 6.23 43.20 1.84
N LEU A 908 5.21 43.61 1.09
CA LEU A 908 4.08 42.75 0.71
C LEU A 908 4.33 41.97 -0.59
N GLN A 909 5.48 42.16 -1.23
CA GLN A 909 5.83 41.51 -2.49
C GLN A 909 6.60 40.19 -2.28
N ARG A 910 6.24 39.15 -3.03
CA ARG A 910 6.91 37.82 -2.99
C ARG A 910 6.97 37.24 -1.56
N ASN A 911 8.10 36.64 -1.17
CA ASN A 911 8.35 36.05 0.16
C ASN A 911 8.91 37.07 1.17
N ILE A 912 9.01 38.35 0.79
CA ILE A 912 9.74 39.35 1.61
C ILE A 912 9.09 39.48 2.99
N LEU A 913 7.76 39.49 3.06
CA LEU A 913 7.00 39.58 4.31
C LEU A 913 7.43 38.52 5.33
N ILE A 914 7.41 37.25 4.93
CA ILE A 914 7.68 36.13 5.85
C ILE A 914 9.17 36.05 6.17
N LYS A 915 10.03 36.27 5.17
CA LYS A 915 11.49 36.20 5.34
C LYS A 915 12.00 37.31 6.26
N GLU A 916 11.56 38.54 6.03
CA GLU A 916 11.93 39.67 6.87
C GLU A 916 11.38 39.50 8.29
N PHE A 917 10.11 39.11 8.44
CA PHE A 917 9.52 38.82 9.74
C PHE A 917 10.30 37.75 10.50
N SER A 918 10.64 36.63 9.86
CA SER A 918 11.44 35.56 10.46
C SER A 918 12.82 36.05 10.89
N CYS A 919 13.49 36.87 10.06
CA CYS A 919 14.80 37.45 10.39
C CYS A 919 14.72 38.38 11.60
N LEU A 920 13.69 39.23 11.68
CA LEU A 920 13.47 40.14 12.81
C LEU A 920 13.17 39.37 14.10
N VAL A 921 12.30 38.36 14.04
CA VAL A 921 11.99 37.50 15.19
C VAL A 921 13.25 36.79 15.69
N GLN A 922 14.04 36.19 14.80
CA GLN A 922 15.33 35.57 15.17
C GLN A 922 16.30 36.57 15.81
N SER A 923 16.39 37.79 15.26
CA SER A 923 17.22 38.86 15.82
C SER A 923 16.79 39.27 17.23
N CYS A 924 15.49 39.43 17.46
CA CYS A 924 14.94 39.71 18.79
C CYS A 924 15.25 38.58 19.79
N LEU A 925 15.13 37.32 19.35
CA LEU A 925 15.38 36.17 20.21
C LEU A 925 16.85 36.02 20.65
N ARG A 926 17.80 36.56 19.88
CA ARG A 926 19.24 36.59 20.27
C ARG A 926 19.50 37.34 21.56
N THR A 927 18.64 38.25 21.99
CA THR A 927 18.78 39.00 23.26
C THR A 927 17.62 38.80 24.23
N HIS A 928 16.58 38.10 23.79
CA HIS A 928 15.39 37.85 24.58
C HIS A 928 15.62 36.80 25.68
N THR A 929 14.98 37.01 26.83
CA THR A 929 14.89 36.03 27.91
C THR A 929 13.43 35.96 28.35
N THR A 930 12.90 34.75 28.53
CA THR A 930 11.50 34.55 28.89
C THR A 930 11.18 35.19 30.24
N SER A 931 9.95 35.68 30.43
CA SER A 931 9.58 36.40 31.65
C SER A 931 9.30 35.49 32.86
N ASP A 932 8.71 34.31 32.66
CA ASP A 932 8.47 33.29 33.70
C ASP A 932 9.64 32.29 33.76
N SER A 933 10.03 31.86 34.96
CA SER A 933 11.13 30.90 35.15
C SER A 933 10.76 29.46 34.75
N ARG A 934 9.47 29.12 34.69
CA ARG A 934 8.96 27.80 34.27
C ARG A 934 8.84 27.66 32.75
N LEU A 935 8.94 28.76 32.01
CA LEU A 935 8.85 28.79 30.56
C LEU A 935 10.23 28.98 29.94
N SER A 936 10.61 28.11 29.02
CA SER A 936 11.89 28.20 28.31
C SER A 936 11.74 27.91 26.82
N LEU A 937 12.48 28.62 25.97
CA LEU A 937 12.57 28.31 24.54
C LEU A 937 13.47 27.07 24.35
N VAL A 938 13.08 26.14 23.48
CA VAL A 938 13.81 24.87 23.27
C VAL A 938 14.06 24.60 21.78
N PRO A 939 15.19 23.99 21.38
CA PRO A 939 15.49 23.70 19.98
C PRO A 939 14.42 22.85 19.27
N PRO A 940 14.12 23.09 17.98
CA PRO A 940 14.79 24.02 17.07
C PRO A 940 14.47 25.51 17.34
N GLY A 941 13.56 25.78 18.28
CA GLY A 941 13.27 27.10 18.87
C GLY A 941 12.61 28.11 17.95
N VAL A 942 13.10 28.27 16.71
CA VAL A 942 12.53 29.13 15.68
C VAL A 942 12.66 28.44 14.33
N THR A 943 11.54 28.16 13.67
CA THR A 943 11.55 27.64 12.30
C THR A 943 10.66 28.52 11.40
N MET A 944 11.15 28.83 10.21
CA MET A 944 10.35 29.53 9.22
C MET A 944 9.34 28.54 8.63
N THR A 945 8.06 28.84 8.76
CA THR A 945 6.99 28.07 8.12
C THR A 945 6.62 28.70 6.79
N GLN A 946 5.74 28.05 6.01
CA GLN A 946 5.27 28.62 4.75
C GLN A 946 4.57 29.98 4.92
N MET A 947 4.02 30.25 6.10
CA MET A 947 3.11 31.36 6.35
C MET A 947 3.60 32.31 7.45
N GLY A 948 4.63 31.94 8.22
CA GLY A 948 5.03 32.66 9.42
C GLY A 948 6.24 32.02 10.10
N VAL A 949 6.27 32.11 11.43
CA VAL A 949 7.37 31.63 12.28
C VAL A 949 6.81 30.70 13.34
N ALA A 950 7.35 29.49 13.43
CA ALA A 950 7.02 28.55 14.50
C ALA A 950 8.06 28.63 15.61
N LEU A 951 7.61 28.80 16.85
CA LEU A 951 8.43 28.83 18.05
C LEU A 951 8.16 27.59 18.91
N ALA A 952 9.19 27.07 19.59
CA ALA A 952 9.05 25.91 20.46
C ALA A 952 9.43 26.25 21.91
N PHE A 953 8.50 26.07 22.83
CA PHE A 953 8.66 26.30 24.26
C PHE A 953 8.47 25.02 25.07
N ALA A 954 9.07 24.98 26.25
CA ALA A 954 8.79 24.00 27.29
C ALA A 954 8.28 24.71 28.55
N TRP A 955 7.21 24.18 29.12
CA TRP A 955 6.62 24.61 30.38
C TRP A 955 6.80 23.54 31.45
N GLN A 956 7.19 23.96 32.66
CA GLN A 956 7.45 23.09 33.80
C GLN A 956 6.67 23.57 35.03
N GLY A 957 5.46 23.06 35.24
CA GLY A 957 4.58 23.49 36.33
C GLY A 957 4.02 22.35 37.18
N CYS A 958 3.10 22.66 38.09
CA CYS A 958 2.66 21.73 39.13
C CYS A 958 1.63 20.70 38.61
N LYS A 959 0.68 21.15 37.80
CA LYS A 959 -0.34 20.33 37.12
C LYS A 959 0.22 19.74 35.83
N TYR A 960 1.08 20.49 35.13
CA TYR A 960 1.77 20.03 33.94
C TYR A 960 3.28 19.96 34.22
N PRO A 961 3.78 18.83 34.75
CA PRO A 961 5.18 18.69 35.17
C PRO A 961 6.19 18.84 34.02
N LEU A 962 5.75 18.58 32.78
CA LEU A 962 6.42 18.98 31.55
C LEU A 962 5.36 19.12 30.45
N LEU A 963 5.38 20.23 29.72
CA LEU A 963 4.51 20.47 28.58
C LEU A 963 5.31 21.15 27.46
N LEU A 964 5.43 20.47 26.31
CA LEU A 964 6.03 21.04 25.10
C LEU A 964 4.95 21.83 24.34
N ILE A 965 5.28 23.06 23.96
CA ILE A 965 4.36 24.05 23.38
C ILE A 965 4.97 24.62 22.11
N GLY A 966 4.40 24.28 20.95
CA GLY A 966 4.61 25.00 19.71
C GLY A 966 3.83 26.32 19.71
N VAL A 967 4.29 27.33 18.97
CA VAL A 967 3.57 28.57 18.72
C VAL A 967 3.77 28.95 17.27
N ASP A 968 2.71 28.90 16.47
CA ASP A 968 2.71 29.33 15.08
C ASP A 968 2.29 30.80 15.00
N LEU A 969 3.28 31.68 14.85
CA LEU A 969 3.09 33.13 14.76
C LEU A 969 3.04 33.57 13.28
N VAL A 970 1.86 33.96 12.82
CA VAL A 970 1.57 34.24 11.41
C VAL A 970 1.21 35.73 11.21
N PRO A 971 2.00 36.52 10.45
CA PRO A 971 1.60 37.87 10.07
C PRO A 971 0.48 37.82 9.03
N VAL A 972 -0.65 38.47 9.33
CA VAL A 972 -1.84 38.46 8.47
C VAL A 972 -2.38 39.87 8.20
N LEU A 973 -3.03 40.03 7.05
CA LEU A 973 -3.79 41.23 6.69
C LEU A 973 -5.26 41.02 6.99
N SER A 974 -5.90 41.99 7.66
CA SER A 974 -7.36 42.00 7.77
C SER A 974 -7.98 42.72 6.59
N VAL A 975 -8.88 42.05 5.86
CA VAL A 975 -9.57 42.62 4.70
C VAL A 975 -11.08 42.37 4.80
N PRO A 976 -11.94 43.21 4.18
CA PRO A 976 -13.36 42.91 4.07
C PRO A 976 -13.62 41.56 3.39
N TRP A 977 -14.70 40.88 3.78
CA TRP A 977 -15.09 39.60 3.21
C TRP A 977 -15.26 39.73 1.68
N PRO A 978 -14.46 39.01 0.86
CA PRO A 978 -14.54 39.20 -0.59
C PRO A 978 -15.89 38.73 -1.14
N PRO A 979 -16.58 39.52 -1.98
CA PRO A 979 -17.96 39.23 -2.40
C PRO A 979 -18.09 37.96 -3.24
N ARG A 980 -17.02 37.50 -3.90
CA ARG A 980 -16.99 36.26 -4.68
C ARG A 980 -16.76 35.00 -3.83
N VAL A 981 -16.31 35.14 -2.57
CA VAL A 981 -16.05 34.01 -1.68
C VAL A 981 -17.35 33.60 -0.99
N PHE A 982 -17.78 32.36 -1.19
CA PHE A 982 -18.96 31.81 -0.53
C PHE A 982 -18.83 31.93 0.99
N ARG A 983 -19.87 32.47 1.63
CA ARG A 983 -19.98 32.59 3.08
C ARG A 983 -20.93 31.50 3.59
N PRO A 984 -20.44 30.46 4.29
CA PRO A 984 -21.29 29.42 4.86
C PRO A 984 -22.33 30.00 5.81
N LEU A 985 -23.52 29.41 5.84
CA LEU A 985 -24.67 29.85 6.64
C LEU A 985 -24.41 29.82 8.15
N LEU A 986 -23.57 28.88 8.62
CA LEU A 986 -23.16 28.83 10.03
C LEU A 986 -22.30 30.03 10.42
N THR A 987 -21.69 30.75 9.47
CA THR A 987 -20.83 31.91 9.76
C THR A 987 -21.65 33.04 10.38
N PRO A 988 -21.32 33.49 11.61
CA PRO A 988 -22.05 34.56 12.28
C PRO A 988 -22.10 35.86 11.46
N PRO A 989 -23.23 36.59 11.42
CA PRO A 989 -23.41 37.76 10.55
C PRO A 989 -22.47 38.94 10.89
N ASN A 990 -22.03 39.05 12.14
CA ASN A 990 -21.10 40.05 12.64
C ASN A 990 -19.67 39.93 12.07
N ILE A 991 -19.30 38.81 11.47
CA ILE A 991 -17.97 38.61 10.85
C ILE A 991 -17.96 39.19 9.44
N THR A 992 -17.44 40.41 9.30
CA THR A 992 -17.38 41.14 8.02
C THR A 992 -15.98 41.14 7.39
N GLN A 993 -14.99 40.57 8.08
CA GLN A 993 -13.58 40.56 7.66
C GLN A 993 -13.03 39.13 7.60
N VAL A 994 -12.03 38.92 6.73
CA VAL A 994 -11.27 37.68 6.56
C VAL A 994 -9.78 38.00 6.67
N TYR A 995 -8.99 37.07 7.22
CA TYR A 995 -7.55 37.22 7.27
C TYR A 995 -6.89 36.70 6.00
N LEU A 996 -5.96 37.46 5.43
CA LEU A 996 -5.10 37.03 4.32
C LEU A 996 -3.70 36.75 4.82
N SER A 997 -3.16 35.63 4.38
CA SER A 997 -1.83 35.14 4.77
C SER A 997 -1.01 34.89 3.50
N ASN A 998 0.26 35.27 3.51
CA ASN A 998 1.16 35.14 2.36
C ASN A 998 1.81 33.75 2.35
N VAL A 999 1.71 33.03 1.23
CA VAL A 999 2.17 31.62 1.08
C VAL A 999 3.47 31.53 0.28
N GLY A 1000 4.04 32.67 -0.09
CA GLY A 1000 5.19 32.78 -0.96
C GLY A 1000 4.88 32.86 -2.46
N GLU A 1001 5.89 33.26 -3.23
CA GLU A 1001 5.89 33.60 -4.66
C GLU A 1001 4.83 34.64 -5.09
N GLY A 1002 4.26 35.38 -4.13
CA GLY A 1002 3.20 36.36 -4.38
C GLY A 1002 1.77 35.81 -4.25
N ASP A 1003 1.62 34.54 -3.84
CA ASP A 1003 0.33 33.91 -3.56
C ASP A 1003 -0.18 34.28 -2.16
N TRP A 1004 -1.48 34.57 -2.09
CA TRP A 1004 -2.19 34.83 -0.83
C TRP A 1004 -3.32 33.82 -0.60
N ARG A 1005 -3.54 33.47 0.67
CA ARG A 1005 -4.61 32.57 1.11
C ARG A 1005 -5.51 33.23 2.14
N CYS A 1006 -6.81 32.99 2.00
CA CYS A 1006 -7.79 33.30 3.02
C CYS A 1006 -7.68 32.31 4.19
N SER A 1007 -7.53 32.84 5.40
CA SER A 1007 -7.67 32.10 6.65
C SER A 1007 -9.04 32.39 7.25
N PHE A 1008 -9.83 31.33 7.44
CA PHE A 1008 -11.16 31.38 8.05
C PHE A 1008 -11.16 30.97 9.53
N ALA A 1009 -9.97 30.86 10.14
CA ALA A 1009 -9.80 30.36 11.49
C ALA A 1009 -10.60 31.17 12.55
N LYS A 1010 -10.82 32.47 12.33
CA LYS A 1010 -11.67 33.31 13.18
C LYS A 1010 -13.15 32.97 13.05
N ALA A 1011 -13.64 32.85 11.81
CA ALA A 1011 -15.02 32.46 11.55
C ALA A 1011 -15.33 31.09 12.13
N GLU A 1012 -14.39 30.15 11.97
CA GLU A 1012 -14.49 28.83 12.55
C GLU A 1012 -14.50 28.86 14.09
N ALA A 1013 -13.58 29.60 14.73
CA ALA A 1013 -13.55 29.75 16.18
C ALA A 1013 -14.87 30.28 16.76
N ASP A 1014 -15.46 31.29 16.11
CA ASP A 1014 -16.74 31.86 16.54
C ASP A 1014 -17.90 30.85 16.38
N VAL A 1015 -17.92 30.07 15.28
CA VAL A 1015 -18.89 28.97 15.10
C VAL A 1015 -18.75 27.93 16.20
N LEU A 1016 -17.52 27.51 16.51
CA LEU A 1016 -17.26 26.51 17.55
C LEU A 1016 -17.65 27.01 18.94
N SER A 1017 -17.47 28.31 19.21
CA SER A 1017 -17.90 28.94 20.47
C SER A 1017 -19.42 28.92 20.65
N GLY A 1018 -20.18 28.88 19.55
CA GLY A 1018 -21.64 28.84 19.53
C GLY A 1018 -22.24 27.43 19.46
N LEU A 1019 -21.44 26.37 19.53
CA LEU A 1019 -21.94 24.99 19.59
C LEU A 1019 -22.55 24.69 20.96
N THR A 1020 -23.63 23.90 20.96
CA THR A 1020 -24.20 23.28 22.17
C THR A 1020 -23.20 22.30 22.78
N LYS A 1021 -23.44 21.88 24.04
CA LYS A 1021 -22.54 20.97 24.75
C LYS A 1021 -22.42 19.62 24.04
N GLU A 1022 -23.52 19.12 23.51
CA GLU A 1022 -23.64 17.85 22.77
C GLU A 1022 -22.97 17.98 21.40
N GLU A 1023 -23.21 19.09 20.68
CA GLU A 1023 -22.52 19.41 19.42
C GLU A 1023 -21.00 19.44 19.58
N ARG A 1024 -20.54 20.09 20.64
CA ARG A 1024 -19.14 20.18 21.01
C ARG A 1024 -18.56 18.81 21.36
N GLN A 1025 -19.28 17.95 22.05
CA GLN A 1025 -18.83 16.59 22.37
C GLN A 1025 -18.60 15.75 21.11
N VAL A 1026 -19.52 15.77 20.16
CA VAL A 1026 -19.35 15.00 18.90
C VAL A 1026 -18.21 15.56 18.06
N TYR A 1027 -18.11 16.88 17.97
CA TYR A 1027 -16.97 17.53 17.32
C TYR A 1027 -15.62 17.07 17.91
N LEU A 1028 -15.53 17.00 19.25
CA LEU A 1028 -14.35 16.51 19.96
C LEU A 1028 -14.10 15.01 19.69
N VAL A 1029 -15.13 14.18 19.66
CA VAL A 1029 -15.02 12.75 19.31
C VAL A 1029 -14.47 12.57 17.89
N LEU A 1030 -15.00 13.31 16.91
CA LEU A 1030 -14.53 13.25 15.53
C LEU A 1030 -13.07 13.72 15.41
N LYS A 1031 -12.70 14.79 16.12
CA LYS A 1031 -11.32 15.28 16.18
C LYS A 1031 -10.37 14.26 16.85
N ALA A 1032 -10.83 13.55 17.88
CA ALA A 1032 -10.06 12.54 18.57
C ALA A 1032 -9.86 11.30 17.70
N LEU A 1033 -10.92 10.82 17.06
CA LEU A 1033 -10.85 9.73 16.08
C LEU A 1033 -9.91 10.07 14.93
N LEU A 1034 -9.91 11.30 14.43
CA LEU A 1034 -8.99 11.74 13.37
C LEU A 1034 -7.52 11.66 13.83
N SER A 1035 -7.24 12.10 15.06
CA SER A 1035 -5.91 12.01 15.67
C SER A 1035 -5.45 10.56 15.84
N THR A 1036 -6.34 9.66 16.29
CA THR A 1036 -6.04 8.24 16.49
C THR A 1036 -5.88 7.48 15.17
N LEU A 1037 -6.72 7.76 14.17
CA LEU A 1037 -6.75 7.02 12.92
C LEU A 1037 -5.56 7.35 12.01
N LYS A 1038 -4.97 8.55 12.11
CA LYS A 1038 -3.90 9.06 11.21
C LYS A 1038 -4.17 8.75 9.72
N ALA A 1039 -5.45 8.69 9.33
CA ALA A 1039 -5.89 8.16 8.03
C ALA A 1039 -5.88 9.21 6.93
N GLU A 1040 -5.98 10.49 7.30
CA GLU A 1040 -6.09 11.60 6.35
C GLU A 1040 -4.85 11.83 5.46
N PRO A 1041 -3.60 11.62 5.89
CA PRO A 1041 -2.45 11.62 5.00
C PRO A 1041 -2.59 10.66 3.80
N TRP A 1042 -3.33 9.57 3.97
CA TRP A 1042 -3.53 8.51 2.98
C TRP A 1042 -4.74 8.76 2.05
N MET A 1043 -5.55 9.78 2.34
CA MET A 1043 -6.74 10.08 1.55
C MET A 1043 -6.36 10.86 0.27
N PRO A 1044 -6.77 10.41 -0.93
CA PRO A 1044 -6.53 11.13 -2.18
C PRO A 1044 -7.06 12.56 -2.11
N ARG A 1045 -6.39 13.49 -2.79
CA ARG A 1045 -6.73 14.92 -2.74
C ARG A 1045 -8.15 15.19 -3.24
N GLU A 1046 -8.59 14.50 -4.28
CA GLU A 1046 -9.94 14.60 -4.85
C GLU A 1046 -11.03 14.21 -3.85
N VAL A 1047 -10.73 13.27 -2.95
CA VAL A 1047 -11.63 12.85 -1.87
C VAL A 1047 -11.65 13.90 -0.76
N LYS A 1048 -10.49 14.47 -0.39
CA LYS A 1048 -10.39 15.59 0.58
C LYS A 1048 -11.24 16.78 0.18
N ASP A 1049 -11.27 17.10 -1.10
CA ASP A 1049 -12.03 18.21 -1.65
C ASP A 1049 -13.56 18.04 -1.51
N ASN A 1050 -14.07 16.83 -1.24
CA ASN A 1050 -15.51 16.60 -1.00
C ASN A 1050 -15.95 16.93 0.44
N PHE A 1051 -15.01 16.87 1.39
CA PHE A 1051 -15.27 17.02 2.82
C PHE A 1051 -14.99 18.44 3.33
N THR A 1052 -14.81 19.42 2.46
CA THR A 1052 -14.59 20.81 2.85
C THR A 1052 -15.91 21.52 3.18
N TRP A 1053 -15.92 22.25 4.30
CA TRP A 1053 -17.02 23.16 4.68
C TRP A 1053 -16.98 24.45 3.86
N TRP A 1054 -15.77 24.85 3.43
CA TRP A 1054 -15.52 25.96 2.50
C TRP A 1054 -15.48 25.45 1.05
N ASP A 1055 -15.91 26.25 0.06
CA ASP A 1055 -15.84 25.86 -1.36
C ASP A 1055 -14.38 25.85 -1.86
N SER A 1056 -13.73 24.69 -1.79
CA SER A 1056 -12.34 24.47 -2.21
C SER A 1056 -12.18 24.17 -3.70
N ARG A 1057 -13.27 23.90 -4.44
CA ARG A 1057 -13.17 23.51 -5.86
C ARG A 1057 -12.81 24.69 -6.74
N ARG A 1058 -13.32 25.90 -6.40
CA ARG A 1058 -13.00 27.16 -7.10
C ARG A 1058 -11.80 27.89 -6.49
N TRP A 1059 -11.55 27.77 -5.20
CA TRP A 1059 -10.52 28.52 -4.49
C TRP A 1059 -9.36 27.60 -4.13
N LYS A 1060 -8.09 28.02 -4.31
CA LYS A 1060 -6.88 27.24 -3.93
C LYS A 1060 -6.73 27.08 -2.39
N ILE A 1061 -7.84 26.83 -1.68
CA ILE A 1061 -7.89 26.52 -0.25
C ILE A 1061 -7.48 25.06 -0.11
N MET A 1062 -6.20 24.82 0.12
CA MET A 1062 -5.72 23.49 0.48
C MET A 1062 -6.34 23.10 1.82
N VAL A 1063 -7.03 21.96 1.88
CA VAL A 1063 -7.41 21.32 3.15
C VAL A 1063 -6.12 20.80 3.78
N PRO A 1064 -5.69 21.34 4.94
CA PRO A 1064 -4.54 20.78 5.64
C PRO A 1064 -4.90 19.35 6.10
N ALA A 1065 -3.89 18.48 6.23
CA ALA A 1065 -4.11 17.20 6.90
C ALA A 1065 -4.53 17.46 8.35
N GLY A 1066 -5.59 16.80 8.84
CA GLY A 1066 -6.16 17.08 10.16
C GLY A 1066 -7.63 17.53 10.15
N PHE A 1067 -8.21 17.85 8.98
CA PHE A 1067 -9.37 18.74 8.90
C PHE A 1067 -10.60 18.15 8.21
N ALA A 1068 -10.50 17.02 7.49
CA ALA A 1068 -11.60 16.46 6.70
C ALA A 1068 -12.84 16.07 7.55
N MET A 1069 -12.68 15.28 8.62
CA MET A 1069 -13.83 14.87 9.46
C MET A 1069 -14.47 16.07 10.17
N LYS A 1070 -13.64 17.01 10.64
CA LYS A 1070 -14.08 18.25 11.28
C LYS A 1070 -14.92 19.12 10.33
N ASN A 1071 -14.44 19.32 9.12
CA ASN A 1071 -15.13 20.12 8.11
C ASN A 1071 -16.45 19.46 7.65
N ALA A 1072 -16.45 18.13 7.52
CA ALA A 1072 -17.66 17.41 7.19
C ALA A 1072 -18.73 17.52 8.29
N PHE A 1073 -18.32 17.53 9.57
CA PHE A 1073 -19.24 17.82 10.68
C PHE A 1073 -19.90 19.19 10.54
N LEU A 1074 -19.12 20.25 10.31
CA LEU A 1074 -19.65 21.61 10.17
C LEU A 1074 -20.59 21.72 8.96
N LYS A 1075 -20.22 21.12 7.82
CA LYS A 1075 -21.07 21.06 6.62
C LYS A 1075 -22.40 20.35 6.87
N ARG A 1076 -22.39 19.22 7.58
CA ARG A 1076 -23.62 18.47 7.89
C ARG A 1076 -24.48 19.19 8.93
N LEU A 1077 -23.86 19.82 9.92
CA LEU A 1077 -24.55 20.64 10.91
C LEU A 1077 -25.28 21.82 10.24
N GLU A 1078 -24.62 22.48 9.29
CA GLU A 1078 -25.20 23.54 8.49
C GLU A 1078 -26.42 23.07 7.69
N GLN A 1079 -26.29 21.94 6.98
CA GLN A 1079 -27.39 21.35 6.22
C GLN A 1079 -28.59 21.02 7.12
N LYS A 1080 -28.35 20.44 8.30
CA LYS A 1080 -29.42 20.07 9.23
C LYS A 1080 -30.14 21.31 9.78
N ARG A 1081 -29.42 22.33 10.24
CA ARG A 1081 -30.03 23.58 10.72
C ARG A 1081 -30.83 24.28 9.61
N TYR A 1082 -30.40 24.13 8.35
CA TYR A 1082 -31.15 24.63 7.19
C TYR A 1082 -32.43 23.82 6.92
N GLU A 1083 -32.37 22.48 6.98
CA GLU A 1083 -33.53 21.59 6.88
C GLU A 1083 -34.56 21.88 7.99
N GLU A 1084 -34.12 22.03 9.24
CA GLU A 1084 -34.96 22.38 10.40
C GLU A 1084 -35.63 23.76 10.23
N GLN A 1085 -34.93 24.73 9.65
CA GLN A 1085 -35.50 26.05 9.32
C GLN A 1085 -36.53 25.99 8.18
N LEU A 1086 -36.31 25.13 7.18
CA LEU A 1086 -37.26 24.90 6.08
C LEU A 1086 -38.51 24.18 6.56
N ASP A 1087 -38.36 23.19 7.44
CA ASP A 1087 -39.48 22.49 8.05
C ASP A 1087 -40.27 23.45 8.95
N CYS A 1088 -39.63 24.26 9.79
CA CYS A 1088 -40.31 25.32 10.55
C CYS A 1088 -41.08 26.31 9.64
N LYS A 1089 -40.53 26.67 8.48
CA LYS A 1089 -41.20 27.55 7.50
C LYS A 1089 -42.35 26.85 6.75
N ARG A 1090 -42.24 25.55 6.50
CA ARG A 1090 -43.33 24.72 5.95
C ARG A 1090 -44.49 24.58 6.94
N TYR A 1091 -44.19 24.39 8.23
CA TYR A 1091 -45.19 24.24 9.28
C TYR A 1091 -45.89 25.55 9.69
N GLN A 1092 -45.36 26.72 9.32
CA GLN A 1092 -46.04 28.00 9.53
C GLN A 1092 -47.16 28.30 8.51
N ASN A 1093 -47.26 27.54 7.41
CA ASN A 1093 -48.08 27.92 6.25
C ASN A 1093 -49.24 26.97 5.88
N GLN A 1094 -49.62 25.96 6.67
CA GLN A 1094 -50.76 25.09 6.29
C GLN A 1094 -51.71 24.72 7.45
N GLU A 1095 -52.99 25.08 7.26
CA GLU A 1095 -54.17 24.58 7.98
C GLU A 1095 -54.47 23.09 7.72
N ASP A 1096 -53.67 22.39 6.90
CA ASP A 1096 -53.89 20.99 6.48
C ASP A 1096 -53.38 19.93 7.49
N TRP A 1097 -52.73 20.32 8.60
CA TRP A 1097 -52.17 19.38 9.59
C TRP A 1097 -53.22 18.45 10.25
N LYS A 1098 -54.52 18.78 10.20
CA LYS A 1098 -55.55 18.07 10.98
C LYS A 1098 -56.07 16.76 10.38
N GLN A 1099 -55.74 16.41 9.13
CA GLN A 1099 -56.34 15.22 8.51
C GLN A 1099 -55.41 13.99 8.39
N ASP A 1100 -54.09 14.16 8.28
CA ASP A 1100 -53.21 13.02 7.95
C ASP A 1100 -52.41 12.41 9.12
N ASN A 1101 -52.39 13.01 10.32
CA ASN A 1101 -51.52 12.52 11.41
C ASN A 1101 -52.25 11.96 12.64
N HIS A 1102 -53.31 11.18 12.41
CA HIS A 1102 -53.90 10.36 13.48
C HIS A 1102 -53.07 9.10 13.85
N LEU A 1103 -52.00 8.78 13.08
CA LEU A 1103 -51.12 7.63 13.34
C LEU A 1103 -49.85 7.97 14.14
N VAL A 1104 -49.32 9.20 14.06
CA VAL A 1104 -48.03 9.57 14.70
C VAL A 1104 -48.18 9.74 16.22
N CYS A 1105 -49.35 10.16 16.72
CA CYS A 1105 -49.59 10.28 18.15
C CYS A 1105 -49.77 8.93 18.88
N LYS A 1106 -49.81 7.78 18.18
CA LYS A 1106 -49.95 6.46 18.81
C LYS A 1106 -48.61 5.76 19.12
N LEU A 1107 -47.49 6.22 18.57
CA LEU A 1107 -46.17 5.61 18.79
C LEU A 1107 -45.40 6.21 19.98
N VAL A 1108 -45.91 7.28 20.61
CA VAL A 1108 -45.23 7.98 21.73
C VAL A 1108 -45.78 7.58 23.11
N CYS A 1109 -46.85 6.79 23.20
CA CYS A 1109 -47.37 6.33 24.49
C CYS A 1109 -47.25 4.81 24.62
N LYS A 1110 -46.22 4.32 25.34
CA LYS A 1110 -46.29 2.99 25.96
C LYS A 1110 -47.26 3.06 27.15
N PRO A 1111 -48.13 2.05 27.34
CA PRO A 1111 -48.93 1.92 28.55
C PRO A 1111 -48.06 1.24 29.62
N ASP A 1112 -47.99 1.80 30.82
CA ASP A 1112 -48.05 1.01 32.07
C ASP A 1112 -48.25 1.93 33.28
N ASN A 1113 -49.39 1.71 33.91
CA ASN A 1113 -49.88 2.05 35.26
C ASN A 1113 -48.98 2.86 36.21
N GLU A 1114 -49.46 4.03 36.63
CA GLU A 1114 -50.12 4.18 37.94
C GLU A 1114 -50.85 5.54 38.04
N GLN A 1115 -51.92 5.54 38.84
CA GLN A 1115 -52.94 6.58 38.95
C GLN A 1115 -52.36 7.95 39.35
N LEU A 1116 -52.56 8.97 38.52
CA LEU A 1116 -52.70 10.35 39.02
C LEU A 1116 -53.76 11.11 38.23
N ASN A 1117 -54.86 11.29 38.95
CA ASN A 1117 -56.00 12.13 38.63
C ASN A 1117 -55.53 13.59 38.70
N CYS A 1118 -55.59 14.35 37.60
CA CYS A 1118 -55.77 15.80 37.70
C CYS A 1118 -56.37 16.38 36.42
N LYS A 1119 -57.61 16.85 36.58
CA LYS A 1119 -58.32 17.74 35.69
C LYS A 1119 -57.71 19.14 35.73
N LYS A 1120 -57.80 19.80 34.58
CA LYS A 1120 -57.89 21.25 34.32
C LYS A 1120 -56.60 22.08 34.32
N ASP A 1121 -56.61 22.93 33.29
CA ASP A 1121 -55.88 24.18 33.10
C ASP A 1121 -54.37 24.07 32.87
N VAL A 1122 -54.00 24.01 31.59
CA VAL A 1122 -52.66 24.40 31.13
C VAL A 1122 -52.83 25.57 30.16
N ASP A 1123 -52.35 26.71 30.62
CA ASP A 1123 -52.19 27.96 29.87
C ASP A 1123 -51.36 27.75 28.60
N GLN A 1124 -51.71 28.51 27.55
CA GLN A 1124 -51.03 28.54 26.25
C GLN A 1124 -49.62 29.18 26.28
N SER A 1125 -48.91 29.19 27.40
CA SER A 1125 -47.59 29.82 27.52
C SER A 1125 -46.38 28.86 27.54
N ASP A 1126 -46.57 27.55 27.70
CA ASP A 1126 -45.44 26.61 27.85
C ASP A 1126 -45.04 25.83 26.57
N CYS A 1127 -45.70 26.04 25.44
CA CYS A 1127 -45.34 25.37 24.17
C CYS A 1127 -44.22 26.04 23.35
N LYS A 1128 -43.34 26.85 23.97
CA LYS A 1128 -42.29 27.60 23.24
C LYS A 1128 -40.84 27.32 23.63
N GLN A 1129 -40.52 26.32 24.44
CA GLN A 1129 -39.13 26.16 24.90
C GLN A 1129 -38.38 24.85 24.65
N ASP A 1130 -38.96 23.75 24.16
CA ASP A 1130 -38.20 22.49 23.98
C ASP A 1130 -38.27 21.85 22.59
N HIS A 1131 -38.12 22.66 21.52
CA HIS A 1131 -37.88 22.15 20.16
C HIS A 1131 -36.45 22.41 19.65
N GLY A 1132 -35.51 22.70 20.55
CA GLY A 1132 -34.12 23.05 20.22
C GLY A 1132 -33.05 22.06 20.64
N CYS A 1133 -33.40 20.86 21.12
CA CYS A 1133 -32.40 19.82 21.40
C CYS A 1133 -32.18 18.97 20.16
N LEU A 1134 -30.94 18.98 19.62
CA LEU A 1134 -30.51 17.95 18.70
C LEU A 1134 -30.78 16.58 19.33
N ASP A 1135 -31.66 15.79 18.72
CA ASP A 1135 -31.78 14.39 19.10
C ASP A 1135 -30.42 13.70 18.85
N TRP A 1136 -29.79 13.23 19.94
CA TRP A 1136 -28.51 12.51 19.95
C TRP A 1136 -28.49 11.38 18.90
N THR A 1137 -29.66 10.80 18.65
CA THR A 1137 -29.90 9.77 17.64
C THR A 1137 -29.62 10.26 16.22
N ALA A 1138 -30.02 11.47 15.83
CA ALA A 1138 -29.75 12.02 14.50
C ALA A 1138 -28.26 12.34 14.27
N MET A 1139 -27.59 12.74 15.35
CA MET A 1139 -26.18 13.11 15.32
C MET A 1139 -25.26 11.88 15.29
N LYS A 1140 -25.66 10.83 16.00
CA LYS A 1140 -25.14 9.46 15.89
C LYS A 1140 -25.21 8.96 14.44
N HIS A 1141 -26.35 9.10 13.77
CA HIS A 1141 -26.49 8.72 12.35
C HIS A 1141 -25.55 9.53 11.43
N ALA A 1142 -25.31 10.82 11.74
CA ALA A 1142 -24.38 11.65 10.97
C ALA A 1142 -22.92 11.20 11.12
N VAL A 1143 -22.47 10.88 12.34
CA VAL A 1143 -21.12 10.33 12.59
C VAL A 1143 -20.95 8.98 11.90
N ILE A 1144 -21.96 8.11 11.98
CA ILE A 1144 -21.94 6.80 11.33
C ILE A 1144 -21.94 6.93 9.80
N GLY A 1145 -22.74 7.84 9.23
CA GLY A 1145 -22.74 8.13 7.80
C GLY A 1145 -21.38 8.63 7.31
N LEU A 1146 -20.76 9.54 8.07
CA LEU A 1146 -19.41 10.05 7.78
C LEU A 1146 -18.34 8.97 7.82
N LEU A 1147 -18.37 8.12 8.85
CA LEU A 1147 -17.44 6.99 8.98
C LEU A 1147 -17.69 5.93 7.90
N ARG A 1148 -18.95 5.72 7.50
CA ARG A 1148 -19.33 4.86 6.37
C ARG A 1148 -18.77 5.42 5.07
N ASP A 1149 -19.02 6.69 4.74
CA ASP A 1149 -18.53 7.33 3.51
C ASP A 1149 -17.00 7.34 3.43
N MET A 1150 -16.31 7.49 4.57
CA MET A 1150 -14.86 7.34 4.66
C MET A 1150 -14.43 5.89 4.40
N CYS A 1151 -15.08 4.90 5.00
CA CYS A 1151 -14.77 3.49 4.73
C CYS A 1151 -15.07 3.09 3.27
N MET A 1152 -16.12 3.66 2.67
CA MET A 1152 -16.49 3.46 1.26
C MET A 1152 -15.48 4.11 0.30
N THR A 1153 -14.92 5.27 0.65
CA THR A 1153 -13.88 5.94 -0.17
C THR A 1153 -12.50 5.29 -0.09
N PHE A 1154 -12.25 4.47 0.94
CA PHE A 1154 -11.06 3.60 1.04
C PHE A 1154 -11.28 2.19 0.46
N GLN A 1155 -12.36 1.97 -0.31
CA GLN A 1155 -12.63 0.68 -0.94
C GLN A 1155 -11.56 0.32 -1.97
N ASP A 1156 -10.82 -0.74 -1.64
CA ASP A 1156 -10.34 -1.71 -2.62
C ASP A 1156 -11.61 -2.47 -3.08
N PRO A 1157 -12.03 -2.38 -4.36
CA PRO A 1157 -13.25 -3.04 -4.86
C PRO A 1157 -13.27 -4.56 -4.64
N GLU A 1158 -12.14 -5.14 -4.21
CA GLU A 1158 -11.91 -6.57 -4.02
C GLU A 1158 -12.37 -7.16 -2.66
N THR A 1159 -12.74 -6.37 -1.64
CA THR A 1159 -12.91 -6.93 -0.27
C THR A 1159 -14.34 -7.26 0.19
N GLY A 1160 -15.40 -6.81 -0.48
CA GLY A 1160 -16.79 -7.27 -0.29
C GLY A 1160 -17.36 -7.30 1.15
N LEU A 1161 -16.68 -6.71 2.14
CA LEU A 1161 -17.03 -6.79 3.57
C LEU A 1161 -17.61 -5.45 4.01
N GLU A 1162 -18.90 -5.25 3.71
CA GLU A 1162 -19.64 -4.04 4.01
C GLU A 1162 -20.02 -3.89 5.51
N SER A 1163 -19.94 -4.95 6.33
CA SER A 1163 -20.82 -5.06 7.51
C SER A 1163 -20.20 -4.86 8.89
N LEU A 1164 -18.89 -5.07 9.10
CA LEU A 1164 -18.38 -5.28 10.48
C LEU A 1164 -18.08 -4.00 11.29
N VAL A 1165 -17.54 -2.96 10.65
CA VAL A 1165 -17.20 -1.68 11.32
C VAL A 1165 -18.46 -0.84 11.59
N PRO A 1166 -19.41 -0.70 10.63
CA PRO A 1166 -20.68 -0.03 10.90
C PRO A 1166 -21.50 -0.73 11.97
N ALA A 1167 -21.50 -2.08 12.02
CA ALA A 1167 -22.28 -2.86 12.99
C ALA A 1167 -21.83 -2.64 14.45
N LYS A 1168 -20.51 -2.65 14.74
CA LYS A 1168 -19.99 -2.37 16.10
C LYS A 1168 -20.32 -0.96 16.57
N ILE A 1169 -20.27 0.03 15.66
CA ILE A 1169 -20.61 1.42 15.98
C ILE A 1169 -22.13 1.53 16.20
N TYR A 1170 -22.97 0.90 15.38
CA TYR A 1170 -24.42 0.87 15.54
C TYR A 1170 -24.88 0.25 16.87
N ALA A 1171 -24.28 -0.89 17.22
CA ALA A 1171 -24.53 -1.64 18.45
C ALA A 1171 -24.23 -0.81 19.71
N TYR A 1172 -23.09 -0.13 19.74
CA TYR A 1172 -22.65 0.66 20.88
C TYR A 1172 -23.59 1.84 21.22
N PHE A 1173 -24.17 2.45 20.20
CA PHE A 1173 -25.07 3.58 20.39
C PHE A 1173 -26.55 3.17 20.54
N GLY A 1174 -26.89 1.87 20.63
CA GLY A 1174 -28.21 1.37 21.01
C GLY A 1174 -29.36 1.50 19.99
N GLY A 1175 -29.09 1.36 18.68
CA GLY A 1175 -30.16 1.38 17.67
C GLY A 1175 -30.57 -0.03 17.24
N GLU A 1176 -31.87 -0.31 17.14
CA GLU A 1176 -32.35 -1.53 16.47
C GLU A 1176 -31.92 -1.53 15.00
N PHE A 1177 -31.29 -2.62 14.57
CA PHE A 1177 -30.83 -2.79 13.20
C PHE A 1177 -32.04 -3.07 12.30
N GLU A 1178 -32.50 -2.08 11.51
CA GLU A 1178 -33.45 -2.36 10.44
C GLU A 1178 -32.77 -3.28 9.42
N ARG A 1179 -33.28 -4.52 9.35
CA ARG A 1179 -32.74 -5.60 8.51
C ARG A 1179 -32.59 -5.12 7.05
N PRO A 1180 -31.39 -5.15 6.45
CA PRO A 1180 -31.28 -4.96 5.01
C PRO A 1180 -32.06 -6.07 4.30
N LYS A 1181 -32.81 -5.69 3.26
CA LYS A 1181 -33.52 -6.66 2.41
C LYS A 1181 -32.49 -7.62 1.80
N ILE A 1182 -32.75 -8.90 2.03
CA ILE A 1182 -31.81 -10.03 1.91
C ILE A 1182 -31.46 -10.30 0.44
N GLY A 1183 -30.16 -10.37 0.14
CA GLY A 1183 -29.57 -11.12 -0.96
C GLY A 1183 -28.64 -12.19 -0.37
N GLU A 1184 -28.71 -13.40 -0.91
CA GLU A 1184 -28.25 -14.66 -0.31
C GLU A 1184 -26.75 -14.67 0.06
N GLY A 1185 -26.44 -14.97 1.33
CA GLY A 1185 -25.05 -15.14 1.82
C GLY A 1185 -24.82 -14.80 3.31
N ALA A 1186 -25.77 -14.16 3.98
CA ALA A 1186 -25.61 -13.70 5.37
C ALA A 1186 -25.85 -14.68 6.56
N PRO A 1187 -26.24 -15.98 6.42
CA PRO A 1187 -26.53 -16.82 7.60
C PRO A 1187 -25.31 -17.07 8.51
N GLU A 1188 -24.10 -17.12 7.96
CA GLU A 1188 -22.88 -17.46 8.72
C GLU A 1188 -22.32 -16.26 9.51
N ILE A 1189 -22.55 -15.04 9.04
CA ILE A 1189 -22.10 -13.81 9.74
C ILE A 1189 -22.98 -13.50 10.95
N ILE A 1190 -24.28 -13.83 10.87
CA ILE A 1190 -25.22 -13.67 11.99
C ILE A 1190 -24.83 -14.62 13.13
N LYS A 1191 -24.38 -15.82 12.81
CA LYS A 1191 -23.94 -16.81 13.81
C LYS A 1191 -22.67 -16.38 14.55
N ILE A 1192 -21.73 -15.74 13.85
CA ILE A 1192 -20.51 -15.17 14.46
C ILE A 1192 -20.83 -13.97 15.37
N LEU A 1193 -21.87 -13.20 15.07
CA LEU A 1193 -22.27 -12.04 15.88
C LEU A 1193 -23.08 -12.41 17.13
N GLU A 1194 -23.77 -13.57 17.13
CA GLU A 1194 -24.51 -14.07 18.31
C GLU A 1194 -23.63 -14.89 19.27
N GLU A 1195 -22.49 -15.43 18.82
CA GLU A 1195 -21.58 -16.21 19.68
C GLU A 1195 -20.51 -15.35 20.41
N ASP A 1196 -20.26 -14.11 19.97
CA ASP A 1196 -19.25 -13.18 20.53
C ASP A 1196 -19.86 -11.97 21.31
N TRP A 1197 -21.16 -12.03 21.63
CA TRP A 1197 -21.86 -11.06 22.48
C TRP A 1197 -22.28 -11.70 23.80
#